data_AF-A0A6L9L958-F1
#
_entry.id   AF-A0A6L9L958-F1
#
_cell.length_a   1.000
_cell.length_b   1.000
_cell.length_c   1.000
_cell.angle_alpha   90.00
_cell.angle_beta   90.00
_cell.angle_gamma   90.00
#
_symmetry.space_group_name_H-M   'P 1'
#
loop_
_entity.id
_entity.type
_entity.pdbx_description
1 polymer ?
#
loop_
_entity_poly.entity_id
_entity_poly.type
_entity_poly.pdbx_seq_one_letter_code
_entity_poly.pdbx_strand_id
1 'polypeptide(L)'
;MNGRLLYLSFCICLGALGLSKVSFAQTITVSALSSNSICAGMGGSFFVPFSTTGAFTAGNTFTAQLSDANGVFSGTTLTIGTLRVSPQTAATNTITATIPSTLVASSNYKIRVISSTPSRTSTNSQSVFLNAPPSQPTVTVPAPYCKGDTAKPLIATTTAGGTLNWYGTNPNGTPTSTATVPDTRQATAGTLYYVSQTVNGCMSSKATIQVIVRDKPTAPLTSSKAYCLGESAIPLSATATSGATLNWYTGPVGGAASTVAPTPPTTRASSTAYYVSQSIGSCESPRASVIVTVNSLPDPPKVAIPPSICQGTTAAPLAATATSGAVLRWWGTSAAGGNYTTAATVPNNQASGTYYVSQFMGSCESPRVAIAMTVTSLPALPSVPSSVSYCQNSPTQPLLATASTGGKLNWYGTNATGGTASTNAPTPTAASVGTVGYYVSQSVGSCESARAMIPVLVKANPTTPTVSSPILYCQSQPANPLRATAATGGTLNWYGTNATGGTASTNAPTPPVTTAGSTTYYVSQNVGGCESPRIGIVATVNPLPAAPSVSNLSYCQIQKEQPGQNIPPLTAVGQNLRWYASDGNPYTNAPTPPVSQTGTFSFQVTQTVNSCESPKATLQVTVKTIPAPATPKPTVSYCVDEKAAPLEAVGDAGSTLRWVDPYGRDTTLTPVPPTLNVNVQPGGDIYYVYQVNASGCYSARSAIRVIVNAIPTLSLTGSANVNLGQSTPLRLTFTGNPPFSYTITGGYSGISNKADTTISVLPRGNTTYQVTGVTNSCGVGLPGNPATAVITVNTPTVTTGALSTSSLCAGTSLSIPFTTAGTFMNGNVFSVELISTTDTTKKYDLQTTGTSSPITATTSSTLTSGQYYVRAKASNPNVGVIGSTSPTILTIRSKPIATLTGSQTIAEGTPASLTVTFMGDGPWTIAYVDSLRSYSAIATTNPYVLEARPARTIAYRLTSVSNDCGVGTASGSATVTVNAVLGIEDNSLESLIHIYPVPVINSLAVDIDVPLGRTPAEISLISLQGIPIYQTTTRNHRTDIDLTSQPAGLYLLRVQVGDRQSVRKIVKQ
;
A
#
# COMPACT_ATOMS: atom_id res chain seq x y z
N MET A 1 19.21 -22.86 177.09
CA MET A 1 19.99 -21.73 177.65
C MET A 1 19.28 -20.43 177.35
N ASN A 2 19.65 -19.37 178.08
CA ASN A 2 19.17 -17.97 178.04
C ASN A 2 18.64 -17.47 176.67
N GLY A 3 17.53 -16.72 176.56
CA GLY A 3 16.51 -16.35 177.56
C GLY A 3 15.90 -14.96 177.32
N ARG A 4 14.88 -14.58 178.15
CA ARG A 4 14.40 -13.20 178.42
C ARG A 4 13.70 -12.44 177.24
N LEU A 5 12.76 -11.50 177.45
CA LEU A 5 12.21 -10.89 178.69
C LEU A 5 10.74 -10.39 178.54
N LEU A 6 9.86 -10.72 179.51
CA LEU A 6 8.65 -10.00 180.02
C LEU A 6 7.55 -9.52 179.01
N TYR A 7 6.31 -9.12 179.42
CA TYR A 7 5.82 -8.46 180.66
C TYR A 7 4.38 -8.90 181.08
N LEU A 8 4.17 -9.15 182.40
CA LEU A 8 2.91 -9.23 183.23
C LEU A 8 1.68 -10.09 182.74
N SER A 9 0.98 -10.95 183.50
CA SER A 9 0.57 -11.07 184.95
C SER A 9 -0.73 -10.32 185.33
N PHE A 10 -1.69 -10.79 186.15
CA PHE A 10 -1.98 -12.06 186.91
C PHE A 10 -3.43 -12.56 186.57
N CYS A 11 -4.24 -13.42 187.25
CA CYS A 11 -4.45 -14.06 188.58
C CYS A 11 -5.00 -15.52 188.39
N ILE A 12 -5.25 -16.46 189.35
CA ILE A 12 -5.57 -16.52 190.81
C ILE A 12 -7.09 -16.26 191.10
N CYS A 13 -7.86 -16.99 191.94
CA CYS A 13 -7.60 -17.93 193.07
C CYS A 13 -8.49 -19.22 193.12
N LEU A 14 -8.40 -19.96 194.25
CA LEU A 14 -8.94 -21.30 194.57
C LEU A 14 -10.43 -21.37 194.97
N GLY A 15 -11.00 -22.59 194.95
CA GLY A 15 -12.20 -22.99 195.70
C GLY A 15 -12.55 -24.48 195.45
N ALA A 16 -12.94 -25.25 196.48
CA ALA A 16 -13.16 -26.70 196.34
C ALA A 16 -14.41 -27.19 197.10
N LEU A 17 -15.17 -28.09 196.46
CA LEU A 17 -15.97 -29.17 197.07
C LEU A 17 -16.39 -30.18 195.98
N GLY A 18 -16.81 -31.39 196.38
CA GLY A 18 -16.77 -32.58 195.53
C GLY A 18 -17.88 -32.72 194.47
N LEU A 19 -17.56 -33.43 193.38
CA LEU A 19 -18.50 -34.08 192.46
C LEU A 19 -17.76 -35.15 191.64
N SER A 20 -18.43 -36.25 191.30
CA SER A 20 -17.88 -37.34 190.48
C SER A 20 -17.70 -36.93 189.02
N LYS A 21 -16.58 -37.33 188.39
CA LYS A 21 -16.29 -37.03 186.98
C LYS A 21 -16.17 -38.28 186.13
N VAL A 22 -17.07 -38.40 185.16
CA VAL A 22 -17.06 -39.42 184.11
C VAL A 22 -15.99 -39.08 183.06
N SER A 23 -15.28 -40.10 182.58
CA SER A 23 -14.33 -39.99 181.46
C SER A 23 -15.05 -40.07 180.12
N PHE A 24 -15.12 -38.95 179.38
CA PHE A 24 -15.69 -38.92 178.02
C PHE A 24 -14.63 -39.25 176.95
N ALA A 25 -14.98 -40.10 175.99
CA ALA A 25 -14.11 -40.49 174.88
C ALA A 25 -14.00 -39.37 173.81
N GLN A 26 -12.81 -39.19 173.23
CA GLN A 26 -12.55 -38.17 172.20
C GLN A 26 -13.04 -38.62 170.82
N THR A 27 -13.75 -37.75 170.11
CA THR A 27 -14.26 -38.01 168.74
C THR A 27 -13.98 -36.84 167.79
N ILE A 28 -14.07 -37.12 166.48
CA ILE A 28 -14.02 -36.15 165.38
C ILE A 28 -15.24 -36.40 164.48
N THR A 29 -15.93 -35.35 164.07
CA THR A 29 -17.07 -35.43 163.15
C THR A 29 -16.88 -34.42 162.02
N VAL A 30 -16.87 -34.88 160.76
CA VAL A 30 -16.90 -33.97 159.61
C VAL A 30 -18.30 -33.37 159.53
N SER A 31 -18.38 -32.04 159.46
CA SER A 31 -19.65 -31.32 159.35
C SER A 31 -20.17 -31.35 157.91
N ALA A 32 -21.42 -30.91 157.70
CA ALA A 32 -21.94 -30.76 156.35
C ALA A 32 -21.03 -29.82 155.52
N LEU A 33 -20.64 -30.27 154.32
CA LEU A 33 -19.86 -29.46 153.39
C LEU A 33 -20.77 -28.38 152.76
N SER A 34 -20.22 -27.20 152.49
CA SER A 34 -20.99 -26.09 151.89
C SER A 34 -21.44 -26.35 150.45
N SER A 35 -20.87 -27.36 149.79
CA SER A 35 -21.34 -27.94 148.54
C SER A 35 -20.96 -29.43 148.52
N ASN A 36 -21.82 -30.27 147.98
CA ASN A 36 -21.50 -31.66 147.64
C ASN A 36 -21.07 -31.82 146.16
N SER A 37 -20.85 -30.71 145.44
CA SER A 37 -20.36 -30.67 144.06
C SER A 37 -19.18 -29.72 143.92
N ILE A 38 -18.08 -30.20 143.34
CA ILE A 38 -16.79 -29.50 143.21
C ILE A 38 -16.25 -29.75 141.80
N CYS A 39 -15.57 -28.80 141.16
CA CYS A 39 -14.89 -29.02 139.88
C CYS A 39 -13.43 -29.44 140.14
N ALA A 40 -12.98 -30.55 139.54
CA ALA A 40 -11.58 -30.98 139.60
C ALA A 40 -10.68 -29.93 138.95
N GLY A 41 -9.57 -29.58 139.61
CA GLY A 41 -8.56 -28.68 139.04
C GLY A 41 -8.87 -27.18 139.08
N MET A 42 -9.96 -26.74 139.72
CA MET A 42 -10.06 -25.33 140.11
C MET A 42 -9.03 -25.05 141.20
N GLY A 43 -8.10 -24.12 140.94
CA GLY A 43 -7.12 -23.65 141.93
C GLY A 43 -7.70 -22.81 143.08
N GLY A 44 -9.03 -22.76 143.21
CA GLY A 44 -9.71 -22.16 144.36
C GLY A 44 -9.84 -23.17 145.48
N SER A 45 -9.50 -22.76 146.70
CA SER A 45 -9.65 -23.60 147.88
C SER A 45 -11.12 -23.87 148.19
N PHE A 46 -11.42 -25.10 148.62
CA PHE A 46 -12.70 -25.46 149.23
C PHE A 46 -12.50 -25.77 150.72
N PHE A 47 -13.58 -25.74 151.49
CA PHE A 47 -13.52 -25.79 152.95
C PHE A 47 -14.13 -27.08 153.51
N VAL A 48 -13.36 -27.77 154.36
CA VAL A 48 -13.78 -28.99 155.08
C VAL A 48 -13.98 -28.65 156.56
N PRO A 49 -15.20 -28.25 156.98
CA PRO A 49 -15.52 -28.04 158.39
C PRO A 49 -15.60 -29.36 159.16
N PHE A 50 -15.07 -29.38 160.37
CA PHE A 50 -15.14 -30.52 161.30
C PHE A 50 -15.28 -30.04 162.75
N SER A 51 -15.86 -30.88 163.58
CA SER A 51 -15.96 -30.66 165.03
C SER A 51 -15.22 -31.75 165.80
N THR A 52 -14.82 -31.42 167.02
CA THR A 52 -14.14 -32.31 167.96
C THR A 52 -14.91 -32.38 169.26
N THR A 53 -14.86 -33.52 169.95
CA THR A 53 -15.30 -33.61 171.35
C THR A 53 -14.23 -34.28 172.21
N GLY A 54 -14.21 -33.98 173.51
CA GLY A 54 -13.10 -34.29 174.39
C GLY A 54 -11.89 -33.36 174.18
N ALA A 55 -10.77 -33.70 174.82
CA ALA A 55 -9.51 -32.95 174.71
C ALA A 55 -8.50 -33.67 173.81
N PHE A 56 -7.94 -32.94 172.85
CA PHE A 56 -6.80 -33.38 172.03
C PHE A 56 -5.51 -32.69 172.49
N THR A 57 -4.35 -33.29 172.23
CA THR A 57 -3.07 -32.77 172.74
C THR A 57 -2.63 -31.49 172.00
N ALA A 58 -1.82 -30.67 172.68
CA ALA A 58 -1.23 -29.47 172.11
C ALA A 58 -0.42 -29.78 170.83
N GLY A 59 -0.63 -29.04 169.75
CA GLY A 59 0.09 -29.23 168.50
C GLY A 59 -0.35 -30.45 167.68
N ASN A 60 -1.49 -31.07 168.01
CA ASN A 60 -2.15 -32.08 167.20
C ASN A 60 -2.46 -31.54 165.80
N THR A 61 -2.26 -32.38 164.78
CA THR A 61 -2.55 -32.04 163.38
C THR A 61 -3.77 -32.83 162.90
N PHE A 62 -4.75 -32.11 162.39
CA PHE A 62 -5.92 -32.66 161.71
C PHE A 62 -5.69 -32.62 160.19
N THR A 63 -5.93 -33.74 159.53
CA THR A 63 -5.63 -33.94 158.10
C THR A 63 -6.91 -34.34 157.37
N ALA A 64 -7.34 -33.52 156.41
CA ALA A 64 -8.40 -33.87 155.49
C ALA A 64 -7.85 -34.84 154.44
N GLN A 65 -8.51 -35.99 154.31
CA GLN A 65 -8.21 -37.01 153.31
C GLN A 65 -9.41 -37.21 152.38
N LEU A 66 -9.13 -37.38 151.09
CA LEU A 66 -10.09 -37.83 150.08
C LEU A 66 -9.97 -39.35 149.89
N SER A 67 -11.10 -40.00 149.60
CA SER A 67 -11.18 -41.40 149.19
C SER A 67 -10.69 -41.60 147.75
N ASP A 68 -10.74 -42.85 147.28
CA ASP A 68 -10.79 -43.16 145.85
C ASP A 68 -12.12 -42.71 145.20
N ALA A 69 -12.23 -42.89 143.88
CA ALA A 69 -13.42 -42.59 143.10
C ALA A 69 -14.64 -43.50 143.39
N ASN A 70 -14.50 -44.50 144.27
CA ASN A 70 -15.57 -45.40 144.73
C ASN A 70 -16.05 -45.06 146.15
N GLY A 71 -15.42 -44.08 146.82
CA GLY A 71 -15.75 -43.70 148.20
C GLY A 71 -15.02 -44.52 149.27
N VAL A 72 -13.97 -45.26 148.90
CA VAL A 72 -13.20 -46.17 149.76
C VAL A 72 -11.86 -45.54 150.17
N PHE A 73 -11.45 -45.78 151.42
CA PHE A 73 -10.18 -45.30 151.98
C PHE A 73 -9.21 -46.46 152.24
N SER A 74 -8.75 -47.10 151.17
CA SER A 74 -7.81 -48.23 151.20
C SER A 74 -6.35 -47.78 151.05
N GLY A 75 -5.43 -48.39 151.81
CA GLY A 75 -3.98 -48.19 151.68
C GLY A 75 -3.53 -46.72 151.75
N THR A 76 -3.08 -46.20 150.62
CA THR A 76 -2.59 -44.81 150.46
C THR A 76 -3.75 -43.84 150.22
N THR A 77 -3.99 -42.92 151.15
CA THR A 77 -5.14 -42.01 151.14
C THR A 77 -4.70 -40.57 150.82
N LEU A 78 -5.36 -39.94 149.83
CA LEU A 78 -4.95 -38.65 149.30
C LEU A 78 -5.20 -37.54 150.33
N THR A 79 -4.13 -36.90 150.80
CA THR A 79 -4.25 -35.70 151.66
C THR A 79 -4.59 -34.49 150.79
N ILE A 80 -5.69 -33.81 151.13
CA ILE A 80 -6.21 -32.64 150.39
C ILE A 80 -6.06 -31.33 151.16
N GLY A 81 -5.76 -31.39 152.46
CA GLY A 81 -5.46 -30.24 153.32
C GLY A 81 -5.10 -30.67 154.74
N THR A 82 -4.43 -29.78 155.50
CA THR A 82 -4.10 -30.02 156.92
C THR A 82 -4.33 -28.76 157.76
N LEU A 83 -4.59 -28.93 159.04
CA LEU A 83 -4.72 -27.87 160.04
C LEU A 83 -4.09 -28.33 161.36
N ARG A 84 -3.15 -27.56 161.90
CA ARG A 84 -2.50 -27.86 163.20
C ARG A 84 -3.00 -26.87 164.25
N VAL A 85 -3.41 -27.38 165.41
CA VAL A 85 -4.08 -26.56 166.45
C VAL A 85 -3.41 -26.64 167.82
N SER A 86 -3.57 -25.56 168.58
CA SER A 86 -3.17 -25.43 169.99
C SER A 86 -4.20 -26.11 170.91
N PRO A 87 -3.85 -26.44 172.18
CA PRO A 87 -4.70 -27.30 173.01
C PRO A 87 -6.03 -26.63 173.35
N GLN A 88 -7.13 -27.27 172.92
CA GLN A 88 -8.50 -26.83 173.17
C GLN A 88 -9.41 -28.02 173.48
N THR A 89 -10.40 -27.80 174.34
CA THR A 89 -11.53 -28.70 174.57
C THR A 89 -12.64 -28.40 173.57
N ALA A 90 -13.08 -29.41 172.82
CA ALA A 90 -14.27 -29.41 171.96
C ALA A 90 -14.52 -28.12 171.12
N ALA A 91 -13.91 -28.05 169.93
CA ALA A 91 -14.03 -26.91 169.03
C ALA A 91 -14.43 -27.31 167.59
N THR A 92 -15.18 -26.45 166.91
CA THR A 92 -15.38 -26.44 165.45
C THR A 92 -14.20 -25.77 164.76
N ASN A 93 -13.70 -26.40 163.70
CA ASN A 93 -12.54 -25.99 162.92
C ASN A 93 -12.79 -26.25 161.43
N THR A 94 -12.00 -25.64 160.56
CA THR A 94 -12.14 -25.80 159.09
C THR A 94 -10.78 -26.02 158.46
N ILE A 95 -10.64 -27.09 157.69
CA ILE A 95 -9.45 -27.34 156.87
C ILE A 95 -9.67 -26.72 155.49
N THR A 96 -8.78 -25.80 155.11
CA THR A 96 -8.67 -25.33 153.72
C THR A 96 -8.05 -26.43 152.88
N ALA A 97 -8.75 -26.86 151.83
CA ALA A 97 -8.38 -28.00 151.01
C ALA A 97 -8.41 -27.67 149.51
N THR A 98 -7.67 -28.46 148.71
CA THR A 98 -7.54 -28.28 147.25
C THR A 98 -7.70 -29.62 146.55
N ILE A 99 -8.43 -29.66 145.44
CA ILE A 99 -8.61 -30.88 144.63
C ILE A 99 -7.71 -30.83 143.37
N PRO A 100 -6.82 -31.83 143.16
CA PRO A 100 -6.03 -31.92 141.93
C PRO A 100 -6.87 -31.99 140.65
N SER A 101 -6.34 -31.42 139.56
CA SER A 101 -6.93 -31.48 138.21
C SER A 101 -6.90 -32.88 137.57
N THR A 102 -6.14 -33.81 138.17
CA THR A 102 -5.90 -35.16 137.66
C THR A 102 -6.91 -36.20 138.15
N LEU A 103 -7.88 -35.82 138.99
CA LEU A 103 -8.92 -36.74 139.46
C LEU A 103 -10.02 -36.91 138.40
N VAL A 104 -10.49 -38.15 138.23
CA VAL A 104 -11.62 -38.49 137.36
C VAL A 104 -12.94 -38.01 137.96
N ALA A 105 -13.92 -37.70 137.11
CA ALA A 105 -15.25 -37.32 137.58
C ALA A 105 -15.97 -38.53 138.21
N SER A 106 -16.46 -38.37 139.46
CA SER A 106 -17.23 -39.39 140.18
C SER A 106 -18.08 -38.75 141.28
N SER A 107 -19.25 -39.33 141.54
CA SER A 107 -20.20 -38.94 142.60
C SER A 107 -19.95 -39.59 143.96
N ASN A 108 -19.00 -40.53 144.05
CA ASN A 108 -18.82 -41.37 145.24
C ASN A 108 -17.70 -40.93 146.19
N TYR A 109 -16.88 -39.93 145.82
CA TYR A 109 -15.76 -39.47 146.63
C TYR A 109 -16.22 -39.05 148.04
N LYS A 110 -15.48 -39.40 149.08
CA LYS A 110 -15.77 -39.01 150.47
C LYS A 110 -14.55 -38.35 151.09
N ILE A 111 -14.82 -37.49 152.08
CA ILE A 111 -13.79 -36.79 152.86
C ILE A 111 -13.86 -37.29 154.30
N ARG A 112 -12.71 -37.54 154.91
CA ARG A 112 -12.58 -37.79 156.35
C ARG A 112 -11.48 -36.92 156.94
N VAL A 113 -11.56 -36.64 158.23
CA VAL A 113 -10.50 -35.95 158.98
C VAL A 113 -9.88 -36.91 159.98
N ILE A 114 -8.58 -37.12 159.86
CA ILE A 114 -7.78 -37.88 160.85
C ILE A 114 -6.99 -36.93 161.74
N SER A 115 -6.66 -37.33 162.97
CA SER A 115 -5.79 -36.60 163.89
C SER A 115 -4.51 -37.37 164.22
N SER A 116 -3.43 -36.66 164.57
CA SER A 116 -2.18 -37.28 165.01
C SER A 116 -2.22 -37.79 166.46
N THR A 117 -2.71 -36.96 167.41
CA THR A 117 -2.45 -37.16 168.85
C THR A 117 -3.58 -36.63 169.77
N PRO A 118 -4.34 -37.52 170.46
CA PRO A 118 -4.45 -38.96 170.20
C PRO A 118 -4.93 -39.23 168.77
N SER A 119 -4.52 -40.36 168.20
CA SER A 119 -5.00 -40.75 166.87
C SER A 119 -6.48 -41.09 166.90
N ARG A 120 -7.24 -40.43 166.02
CA ARG A 120 -8.67 -40.63 165.77
C ARG A 120 -8.92 -40.41 164.29
N THR A 121 -9.90 -41.14 163.76
CA THR A 121 -10.45 -40.96 162.41
C THR A 121 -11.90 -40.55 162.58
N SER A 122 -12.34 -39.52 161.85
CA SER A 122 -13.74 -39.12 161.85
C SER A 122 -14.63 -40.16 161.18
N THR A 123 -15.94 -40.00 161.34
CA THR A 123 -16.87 -40.51 160.32
C THR A 123 -16.54 -39.92 158.95
N ASN A 124 -16.76 -40.68 157.88
CA ASN A 124 -16.66 -40.17 156.52
C ASN A 124 -17.81 -39.18 156.25
N SER A 125 -17.57 -38.18 155.40
CA SER A 125 -18.62 -37.29 154.89
C SER A 125 -19.67 -38.05 154.06
N GLN A 126 -20.77 -37.37 153.75
CA GLN A 126 -21.58 -37.72 152.59
C GLN A 126 -20.71 -37.71 151.31
N SER A 127 -21.15 -38.42 150.27
CA SER A 127 -20.44 -38.44 148.99
C SER A 127 -20.43 -37.06 148.33
N VAL A 128 -19.35 -36.78 147.61
CA VAL A 128 -19.03 -35.53 146.93
C VAL A 128 -18.85 -35.84 145.44
N PHE A 129 -19.51 -35.05 144.61
CA PHE A 129 -19.42 -35.13 143.16
C PHE A 129 -18.28 -34.25 142.64
N LEU A 130 -17.31 -34.88 141.98
CA LEU A 130 -16.28 -34.19 141.23
C LEU A 130 -16.67 -34.07 139.76
N ASN A 131 -16.80 -32.84 139.27
CA ASN A 131 -17.03 -32.50 137.88
C ASN A 131 -15.71 -32.33 137.12
N ALA A 132 -15.68 -32.75 135.86
CA ALA A 132 -14.60 -32.39 134.93
C ALA A 132 -14.81 -30.97 134.35
N PRO A 133 -13.75 -30.23 134.00
CA PRO A 133 -13.88 -28.96 133.28
C PRO A 133 -14.52 -29.15 131.89
N PRO A 134 -15.44 -28.28 131.44
CA PRO A 134 -16.03 -28.37 130.11
C PRO A 134 -15.04 -27.98 129.02
N SER A 135 -15.29 -28.46 127.80
CA SER A 135 -14.58 -28.02 126.59
C SER A 135 -14.75 -26.52 126.35
N GLN A 136 -13.92 -25.95 125.48
CA GLN A 136 -14.16 -24.59 124.97
C GLN A 136 -15.50 -24.51 124.23
N PRO A 137 -16.15 -23.33 124.16
CA PRO A 137 -17.30 -23.13 123.29
C PRO A 137 -16.85 -23.14 121.82
N THR A 138 -17.71 -23.65 120.93
CA THR A 138 -17.42 -23.64 119.48
C THR A 138 -17.66 -22.24 118.94
N VAL A 139 -16.77 -21.74 118.07
CA VAL A 139 -16.81 -20.37 117.54
C VAL A 139 -16.97 -20.33 116.02
N THR A 140 -17.63 -19.28 115.51
CA THR A 140 -17.72 -19.01 114.07
C THR A 140 -16.88 -17.80 113.70
N VAL A 141 -15.92 -17.99 112.79
CA VAL A 141 -15.09 -16.89 112.26
C VAL A 141 -15.90 -16.12 111.21
N PRO A 142 -16.08 -14.79 111.35
CA PRO A 142 -16.77 -13.98 110.34
C PRO A 142 -15.89 -13.78 109.10
N ALA A 143 -16.52 -13.56 107.94
CA ALA A 143 -15.81 -13.11 106.74
C ALA A 143 -15.15 -11.72 106.98
N PRO A 144 -14.03 -11.40 106.32
CA PRO A 144 -13.37 -10.10 106.47
C PRO A 144 -14.29 -8.93 106.12
N TYR A 145 -14.41 -7.98 107.04
CA TYR A 145 -15.13 -6.72 106.83
C TYR A 145 -14.25 -5.74 106.05
N CYS A 146 -14.86 -4.74 105.42
CA CYS A 146 -14.14 -3.60 104.88
C CYS A 146 -14.30 -2.40 105.83
N LYS A 147 -13.35 -1.47 105.76
CA LYS A 147 -13.27 -0.32 106.67
C LYS A 147 -14.54 0.53 106.62
N GLY A 148 -15.15 0.72 107.78
CA GLY A 148 -16.42 1.43 107.98
C GLY A 148 -17.69 0.64 107.64
N ASP A 149 -17.62 -0.67 107.34
CA ASP A 149 -18.81 -1.51 107.16
C ASP A 149 -19.47 -1.87 108.49
N THR A 150 -20.80 -1.97 108.54
CA THR A 150 -21.52 -2.37 109.76
C THR A 150 -21.27 -3.85 110.09
N ALA A 151 -20.47 -4.11 111.13
CA ALA A 151 -20.25 -5.46 111.64
C ALA A 151 -21.49 -6.03 112.37
N LYS A 152 -21.54 -7.36 112.45
CA LYS A 152 -22.52 -8.10 113.26
C LYS A 152 -21.89 -8.59 114.57
N PRO A 153 -22.69 -8.87 115.62
CA PRO A 153 -22.19 -9.54 116.83
C PRO A 153 -21.49 -10.86 116.49
N LEU A 154 -20.43 -11.19 117.21
CA LEU A 154 -19.72 -12.45 117.06
C LEU A 154 -20.57 -13.64 117.53
N ILE A 155 -20.30 -14.83 116.97
CA ILE A 155 -21.11 -16.03 117.19
C ILE A 155 -20.24 -17.13 117.82
N ALA A 156 -20.72 -17.68 118.93
CA ALA A 156 -20.23 -18.88 119.57
C ALA A 156 -21.41 -19.71 120.09
N THR A 157 -21.22 -21.01 120.26
CA THR A 157 -22.22 -21.95 120.78
C THR A 157 -21.69 -22.72 121.97
N THR A 158 -22.55 -22.95 122.96
CA THR A 158 -22.22 -23.68 124.19
C THR A 158 -22.46 -25.18 124.03
N THR A 159 -21.74 -25.96 124.83
CA THR A 159 -22.15 -27.31 125.22
C THR A 159 -23.48 -27.23 125.96
N ALA A 160 -24.35 -28.24 125.80
CA ALA A 160 -25.70 -28.22 126.37
C ALA A 160 -25.70 -27.92 127.88
N GLY A 161 -26.54 -26.97 128.31
CA GLY A 161 -26.59 -26.47 129.69
C GLY A 161 -25.56 -25.39 130.04
N GLY A 162 -24.68 -24.99 129.11
CA GLY A 162 -23.65 -23.97 129.32
C GLY A 162 -24.09 -22.54 129.01
N THR A 163 -23.48 -21.56 129.70
CA THR A 163 -23.60 -20.12 129.43
C THR A 163 -22.30 -19.54 128.88
N LEU A 164 -22.37 -18.58 127.95
CA LEU A 164 -21.19 -17.89 127.38
C LEU A 164 -20.71 -16.74 128.27
N ASN A 165 -19.39 -16.55 128.27
CA ASN A 165 -18.69 -15.44 128.90
C ASN A 165 -17.76 -14.80 127.87
N TRP A 166 -18.09 -13.60 127.39
CA TRP A 166 -17.35 -12.85 126.40
C TRP A 166 -16.40 -11.84 127.06
N TYR A 167 -15.21 -11.66 126.49
CA TYR A 167 -14.14 -10.85 127.08
C TYR A 167 -13.68 -9.68 126.18
N GLY A 168 -14.35 -9.48 125.05
CA GLY A 168 -13.88 -8.58 124.00
C GLY A 168 -12.48 -8.99 123.53
N THR A 169 -11.59 -8.00 123.35
CA THR A 169 -10.20 -8.20 122.91
C THR A 169 -9.21 -8.41 124.06
N ASN A 170 -9.63 -8.31 125.32
CA ASN A 170 -8.75 -8.50 126.49
C ASN A 170 -8.99 -9.88 127.12
N PRO A 171 -8.06 -10.85 126.99
CA PRO A 171 -8.26 -12.20 127.54
C PRO A 171 -8.40 -12.25 129.08
N ASN A 172 -8.07 -11.16 129.79
CA ASN A 172 -8.18 -11.02 131.24
C ASN A 172 -9.25 -9.98 131.67
N GLY A 173 -10.15 -9.57 130.77
CA GLY A 173 -11.24 -8.65 131.08
C GLY A 173 -12.31 -9.23 132.01
N THR A 174 -13.23 -8.37 132.47
CA THR A 174 -14.48 -8.80 133.13
C THR A 174 -15.43 -9.41 132.09
N PRO A 175 -16.02 -10.61 132.34
CA PRO A 175 -16.88 -11.26 131.36
C PRO A 175 -18.24 -10.56 131.18
N THR A 176 -18.76 -10.57 129.95
CA THR A 176 -20.14 -10.19 129.60
C THR A 176 -20.92 -11.38 129.03
N SER A 177 -22.22 -11.43 129.30
CA SER A 177 -23.13 -12.42 128.68
C SER A 177 -23.48 -12.07 127.22
N THR A 178 -23.35 -10.79 126.84
CA THR A 178 -23.55 -10.28 125.49
C THR A 178 -22.33 -10.53 124.59
N ALA A 179 -22.58 -10.96 123.36
CA ALA A 179 -21.54 -11.14 122.36
C ALA A 179 -20.98 -9.79 121.87
N THR A 180 -19.66 -9.72 121.68
CA THR A 180 -19.00 -8.49 121.23
C THR A 180 -19.32 -8.19 119.77
N VAL A 181 -19.61 -6.93 119.44
CA VAL A 181 -19.64 -6.42 118.06
C VAL A 181 -18.24 -5.87 117.72
N PRO A 182 -17.57 -6.33 116.65
CA PRO A 182 -16.26 -5.81 116.26
C PRO A 182 -16.31 -4.36 115.78
N ASP A 183 -15.25 -3.59 116.05
CA ASP A 183 -15.05 -2.27 115.45
C ASP A 183 -14.39 -2.38 114.08
N THR A 184 -14.99 -1.79 113.05
CA THR A 184 -14.56 -1.78 111.65
C THR A 184 -14.04 -0.43 111.18
N ARG A 185 -13.99 0.60 112.04
CA ARG A 185 -13.61 1.97 111.67
C ARG A 185 -12.14 2.09 111.22
N GLN A 186 -11.30 1.12 111.56
CA GLN A 186 -9.92 0.99 111.11
C GLN A 186 -9.66 -0.42 110.57
N ALA A 187 -8.71 -0.54 109.64
CA ALA A 187 -8.27 -1.83 109.13
C ALA A 187 -7.39 -2.55 110.18
N THR A 188 -7.56 -3.87 110.30
CA THR A 188 -6.83 -4.71 111.26
C THR A 188 -6.45 -6.04 110.62
N ALA A 189 -5.22 -6.49 110.87
CA ALA A 189 -4.67 -7.73 110.30
C ALA A 189 -5.19 -9.03 110.96
N GLY A 190 -6.23 -8.95 111.80
CA GLY A 190 -6.78 -10.09 112.55
C GLY A 190 -6.82 -9.87 114.05
N THR A 191 -7.68 -8.96 114.51
CA THR A 191 -7.94 -8.71 115.93
C THR A 191 -8.55 -9.95 116.59
N LEU A 192 -7.98 -10.44 117.69
CA LEU A 192 -8.52 -11.57 118.46
C LEU A 192 -9.57 -11.11 119.47
N TYR A 193 -10.69 -11.84 119.52
CA TYR A 193 -11.75 -11.73 120.52
C TYR A 193 -11.86 -13.04 121.30
N TYR A 194 -12.13 -12.98 122.60
CA TYR A 194 -12.06 -14.13 123.50
C TYR A 194 -13.42 -14.47 124.12
N VAL A 195 -13.74 -15.76 124.21
CA VAL A 195 -14.98 -16.27 124.80
C VAL A 195 -14.76 -17.62 125.49
N SER A 196 -15.35 -17.84 126.65
CA SER A 196 -15.42 -19.16 127.31
C SER A 196 -16.87 -19.53 127.63
N GLN A 197 -17.08 -20.72 128.17
CA GLN A 197 -18.37 -21.13 128.71
C GLN A 197 -18.27 -21.62 130.16
N THR A 198 -19.38 -21.55 130.88
CA THR A 198 -19.54 -22.17 132.20
C THR A 198 -20.64 -23.22 132.12
N VAL A 199 -20.34 -24.47 132.52
CA VAL A 199 -21.27 -25.61 132.53
C VAL A 199 -21.24 -26.22 133.93
N ASN A 200 -22.40 -26.41 134.56
CA ASN A 200 -22.53 -26.98 135.92
C ASN A 200 -21.62 -26.33 136.98
N GLY A 201 -21.39 -25.02 136.87
CA GLY A 201 -20.50 -24.24 137.74
C GLY A 201 -19.01 -24.28 137.37
N CYS A 202 -18.60 -25.16 136.46
CA CYS A 202 -17.21 -25.29 136.00
C CYS A 202 -16.96 -24.45 134.75
N MET A 203 -15.86 -23.70 134.71
CA MET A 203 -15.50 -22.81 133.61
C MET A 203 -14.54 -23.50 132.61
N SER A 204 -14.75 -23.29 131.30
CA SER A 204 -13.83 -23.74 130.24
C SER A 204 -12.62 -22.81 130.10
N SER A 205 -11.58 -23.29 129.40
CA SER A 205 -10.59 -22.38 128.81
C SER A 205 -11.23 -21.51 127.70
N LYS A 206 -10.57 -20.42 127.31
CA LYS A 206 -11.11 -19.43 126.34
C LYS A 206 -10.81 -19.84 124.90
N ALA A 207 -11.85 -19.89 124.07
CA ALA A 207 -11.74 -19.90 122.61
C ALA A 207 -11.43 -18.49 122.07
N THR A 208 -10.92 -18.44 120.84
CA THR A 208 -10.52 -17.20 120.14
C THR A 208 -11.21 -17.06 118.80
N ILE A 209 -11.69 -15.86 118.49
CA ILE A 209 -12.27 -15.49 117.18
C ILE A 209 -11.40 -14.39 116.57
N GLN A 210 -10.86 -14.63 115.37
CA GLN A 210 -10.08 -13.63 114.65
C GLN A 210 -11.01 -12.82 113.73
N VAL A 211 -10.94 -11.49 113.82
CA VAL A 211 -11.68 -10.57 112.96
C VAL A 211 -10.70 -9.74 112.14
N ILE A 212 -10.79 -9.84 110.82
CA ILE A 212 -9.98 -9.09 109.87
C ILE A 212 -10.83 -7.95 109.32
N VAL A 213 -10.28 -6.74 109.30
CA VAL A 213 -10.87 -5.57 108.65
C VAL A 213 -9.90 -5.05 107.60
N ARG A 214 -10.33 -4.94 106.35
CA ARG A 214 -9.49 -4.48 105.22
C ARG A 214 -9.76 -3.02 104.91
N ASP A 215 -8.72 -2.27 104.52
CA ASP A 215 -8.92 -0.96 103.89
C ASP A 215 -9.70 -1.13 102.57
N LYS A 216 -10.53 -0.14 102.24
CA LYS A 216 -11.21 -0.08 100.93
C LYS A 216 -10.21 0.41 99.88
N PRO A 217 -10.21 -0.13 98.65
CA PRO A 217 -9.32 0.35 97.59
C PRO A 217 -9.54 1.83 97.31
N THR A 218 -8.49 2.50 96.80
CA THR A 218 -8.63 3.82 96.17
C THR A 218 -9.59 3.73 94.98
N ALA A 219 -10.21 4.84 94.59
CA ALA A 219 -10.95 4.88 93.32
C ALA A 219 -10.00 4.56 92.12
N PRO A 220 -10.49 3.94 91.04
CA PRO A 220 -9.69 3.67 89.84
C PRO A 220 -9.38 4.98 89.10
N LEU A 221 -8.25 5.04 88.39
CA LEU A 221 -7.84 6.26 87.68
C LEU A 221 -8.62 6.42 86.37
N THR A 222 -9.28 7.56 86.19
CA THR A 222 -10.09 7.89 85.02
C THR A 222 -9.46 8.99 84.16
N SER A 223 -9.87 9.07 82.89
CA SER A 223 -9.53 10.18 81.99
C SER A 223 -10.74 10.60 81.18
N SER A 224 -10.99 11.90 81.05
CA SER A 224 -12.10 12.43 80.24
C SER A 224 -11.88 12.12 78.76
N LYS A 225 -12.98 11.99 78.01
CA LYS A 225 -12.97 11.80 76.54
C LYS A 225 -13.77 12.89 75.85
N ALA A 226 -13.25 13.37 74.72
CA ALA A 226 -13.96 14.26 73.82
C ALA A 226 -14.21 13.53 72.50
N TYR A 227 -15.38 13.75 71.92
CA TYR A 227 -15.78 13.25 70.61
C TYR A 227 -16.48 14.37 69.84
N CYS A 228 -16.52 14.29 68.52
CA CYS A 228 -17.37 15.13 67.68
C CYS A 228 -18.77 14.50 67.51
N LEU A 229 -19.76 15.34 67.22
CA LEU A 229 -21.12 14.91 66.91
C LEU A 229 -21.12 13.89 65.75
N GLY A 230 -21.58 12.67 66.01
CA GLY A 230 -21.59 11.56 65.06
C GLY A 230 -20.28 10.76 64.93
N GLU A 231 -19.23 11.08 65.70
CA GLU A 231 -18.00 10.28 65.73
C GLU A 231 -18.23 8.91 66.38
N SER A 232 -17.55 7.85 65.90
CA SER A 232 -17.67 6.51 66.46
C SER A 232 -16.92 6.38 67.80
N ALA A 233 -17.64 6.51 68.92
CA ALA A 233 -17.08 6.32 70.25
C ALA A 233 -16.67 4.86 70.53
N ILE A 234 -15.59 4.70 71.31
CA ILE A 234 -15.16 3.41 71.86
C ILE A 234 -15.68 3.23 73.30
N PRO A 235 -15.74 1.99 73.83
CA PRO A 235 -16.00 1.73 75.24
C PRO A 235 -15.03 2.52 76.14
N LEU A 236 -15.55 3.04 77.25
CA LEU A 236 -14.73 3.78 78.21
C LEU A 236 -13.68 2.88 78.89
N SER A 237 -12.66 3.52 79.46
CA SER A 237 -11.59 2.83 80.18
C SER A 237 -11.17 3.60 81.44
N ALA A 238 -10.72 2.84 82.42
CA ALA A 238 -10.15 3.32 83.67
C ALA A 238 -9.01 2.37 84.08
N THR A 239 -8.01 2.87 84.79
CA THR A 239 -6.89 2.04 85.25
C THR A 239 -7.22 1.47 86.63
N ALA A 240 -7.37 0.15 86.69
CA ALA A 240 -7.53 -0.58 87.94
C ALA A 240 -6.19 -0.70 88.68
N THR A 241 -6.25 -0.73 90.01
CA THR A 241 -5.18 -1.22 90.88
C THR A 241 -4.97 -2.72 90.62
N SER A 242 -3.72 -3.20 90.68
CA SER A 242 -3.41 -4.60 90.40
C SER A 242 -4.25 -5.57 91.25
N GLY A 243 -4.93 -6.51 90.58
CA GLY A 243 -5.83 -7.48 91.23
C GLY A 243 -7.25 -6.98 91.51
N ALA A 244 -7.62 -5.76 91.11
CA ALA A 244 -8.97 -5.23 91.26
C ALA A 244 -9.85 -5.45 90.00
N THR A 245 -11.15 -5.63 90.21
CA THR A 245 -12.17 -5.66 89.13
C THR A 245 -12.89 -4.32 89.03
N LEU A 246 -13.14 -3.82 87.82
CA LEU A 246 -13.88 -2.56 87.59
C LEU A 246 -15.41 -2.77 87.55
N ASN A 247 -16.14 -1.86 88.19
CA ASN A 247 -17.60 -1.80 88.20
C ASN A 247 -18.08 -0.45 87.63
N TRP A 248 -18.78 -0.46 86.50
CA TRP A 248 -19.28 0.73 85.79
C TRP A 248 -20.74 1.03 86.10
N TYR A 249 -21.09 2.33 86.11
CA TYR A 249 -22.42 2.86 86.41
C TYR A 249 -22.72 4.12 85.58
N THR A 250 -24.01 4.38 85.38
CA THR A 250 -24.54 5.59 84.70
C THR A 250 -24.81 6.77 85.65
N GLY A 251 -24.52 6.63 86.95
CA GLY A 251 -24.77 7.68 87.95
C GLY A 251 -23.84 7.61 89.17
N PRO A 252 -23.74 8.69 89.96
CA PRO A 252 -22.81 8.79 91.09
C PRO A 252 -23.19 7.91 92.29
N VAL A 253 -24.48 7.59 92.44
CA VAL A 253 -25.02 6.78 93.56
C VAL A 253 -26.07 5.82 93.01
N GLY A 254 -26.21 4.63 93.60
CA GLY A 254 -27.19 3.63 93.18
C GLY A 254 -26.88 3.00 91.81
N GLY A 255 -27.87 2.33 91.22
CA GLY A 255 -27.74 1.58 89.97
C GLY A 255 -27.00 0.24 90.10
N ALA A 256 -27.28 -0.68 89.18
CA ALA A 256 -26.58 -1.96 89.08
C ALA A 256 -25.16 -1.78 88.52
N ALA A 257 -24.23 -2.62 88.98
CA ALA A 257 -22.85 -2.63 88.49
C ALA A 257 -22.74 -3.35 87.14
N SER A 258 -22.01 -2.78 86.19
CA SER A 258 -21.61 -3.45 84.96
C SER A 258 -20.11 -3.72 84.95
N THR A 259 -19.68 -4.96 84.75
CA THR A 259 -18.26 -5.29 84.50
C THR A 259 -17.82 -4.88 83.09
N VAL A 260 -18.76 -4.66 82.18
CA VAL A 260 -18.51 -4.14 80.82
C VAL A 260 -18.55 -2.62 80.85
N ALA A 261 -17.53 -1.98 80.27
CA ALA A 261 -17.49 -0.53 80.16
C ALA A 261 -18.50 -0.01 79.11
N PRO A 262 -19.21 1.10 79.38
CA PRO A 262 -20.19 1.64 78.45
C PRO A 262 -19.54 2.32 77.24
N THR A 263 -20.17 2.21 76.07
CA THR A 263 -19.87 3.04 74.90
C THR A 263 -20.79 4.26 74.89
N PRO A 264 -20.27 5.51 74.95
CA PRO A 264 -21.12 6.70 74.96
C PRO A 264 -21.78 6.99 73.60
N PRO A 265 -23.05 7.47 73.57
CA PRO A 265 -23.68 7.91 72.33
C PRO A 265 -23.20 9.31 71.92
N THR A 266 -22.76 9.46 70.68
CA THR A 266 -22.27 10.73 70.09
C THR A 266 -23.31 11.45 69.22
N THR A 267 -24.56 10.99 69.25
CA THR A 267 -25.66 11.49 68.39
C THR A 267 -26.20 12.86 68.77
N ARG A 268 -25.80 13.42 69.93
CA ARG A 268 -26.16 14.80 70.33
C ARG A 268 -25.03 15.45 71.13
N ALA A 269 -24.72 16.70 70.79
CA ALA A 269 -23.75 17.51 71.54
C ALA A 269 -24.20 17.64 73.00
N SER A 270 -23.31 17.30 73.93
CA SER A 270 -23.60 17.18 75.36
C SER A 270 -22.33 16.95 76.18
N SER A 271 -22.39 17.13 77.51
CA SER A 271 -21.35 16.70 78.44
C SER A 271 -21.98 15.76 79.46
N THR A 272 -21.61 14.48 79.42
CA THR A 272 -22.23 13.39 80.20
C THR A 272 -21.18 12.72 81.09
N ALA A 273 -21.49 12.52 82.37
CA ALA A 273 -20.60 11.84 83.31
C ALA A 273 -20.98 10.37 83.49
N TYR A 274 -20.01 9.48 83.27
CA TYR A 274 -20.08 8.06 83.62
C TYR A 274 -19.25 7.81 84.88
N TYR A 275 -19.49 6.69 85.57
CA TYR A 275 -18.88 6.43 86.88
C TYR A 275 -18.33 5.01 86.95
N VAL A 276 -17.22 4.83 87.67
CA VAL A 276 -16.55 3.54 87.82
C VAL A 276 -15.86 3.40 89.18
N SER A 277 -16.17 2.34 89.92
CA SER A 277 -15.44 1.90 91.13
C SER A 277 -14.61 0.66 90.82
N GLN A 278 -13.80 0.23 91.79
CA GLN A 278 -13.05 -1.01 91.72
C GLN A 278 -13.12 -1.81 93.02
N SER A 279 -13.11 -3.14 92.92
CA SER A 279 -13.20 -4.05 94.06
C SER A 279 -11.97 -4.95 94.19
N ILE A 280 -11.45 -5.09 95.41
CA ILE A 280 -10.39 -6.05 95.77
C ILE A 280 -10.93 -6.99 96.85
N GLY A 281 -11.23 -8.23 96.46
CA GLY A 281 -12.02 -9.15 97.30
C GLY A 281 -13.42 -8.60 97.54
N SER A 282 -13.88 -8.57 98.79
CA SER A 282 -15.17 -8.01 99.19
C SER A 282 -15.22 -6.47 99.21
N CYS A 283 -14.09 -5.78 99.06
CA CYS A 283 -14.01 -4.35 99.34
C CYS A 283 -14.02 -3.49 98.07
N GLU A 284 -15.09 -2.73 97.89
CA GLU A 284 -15.28 -1.77 96.80
C GLU A 284 -14.78 -0.36 97.17
N SER A 285 -14.23 0.35 96.18
CA SER A 285 -13.79 1.74 96.27
C SER A 285 -14.93 2.76 96.13
N PRO A 286 -14.70 4.05 96.47
CA PRO A 286 -15.50 5.14 95.90
C PRO A 286 -15.48 5.09 94.36
N ARG A 287 -16.55 5.60 93.72
CA ARG A 287 -16.62 5.74 92.26
C ARG A 287 -15.81 6.96 91.80
N ALA A 288 -14.92 6.77 90.82
CA ALA A 288 -14.36 7.85 90.01
C ALA A 288 -15.30 8.19 88.85
N SER A 289 -15.20 9.41 88.32
CA SER A 289 -15.99 9.86 87.15
C SER A 289 -15.17 9.90 85.87
N VAL A 290 -15.80 9.56 84.75
CA VAL A 290 -15.32 9.80 83.38
C VAL A 290 -16.26 10.80 82.72
N ILE A 291 -15.77 12.00 82.42
CA ILE A 291 -16.55 12.99 81.68
C ILE A 291 -16.39 12.71 80.18
N VAL A 292 -17.52 12.61 79.48
CA VAL A 292 -17.58 12.46 78.02
C VAL A 292 -18.23 13.70 77.42
N THR A 293 -17.48 14.44 76.62
CA THR A 293 -17.96 15.65 75.95
C THR A 293 -18.12 15.39 74.46
N VAL A 294 -19.34 15.49 73.95
CA VAL A 294 -19.67 15.46 72.52
C VAL A 294 -19.77 16.91 72.04
N ASN A 295 -18.80 17.33 71.24
CA ASN A 295 -18.74 18.67 70.66
C ASN A 295 -19.64 18.74 69.42
N SER A 296 -20.35 19.86 69.23
CA SER A 296 -21.03 20.16 67.96
C SER A 296 -20.02 20.30 66.82
N LEU A 297 -20.39 19.88 65.61
CA LEU A 297 -19.62 20.25 64.42
C LEU A 297 -19.69 21.78 64.22
N PRO A 298 -18.61 22.44 63.76
CA PRO A 298 -18.69 23.81 63.29
C PRO A 298 -19.59 23.90 62.04
N ASP A 299 -20.24 25.04 61.85
CA ASP A 299 -20.88 25.36 60.57
C ASP A 299 -19.86 25.26 59.41
N PRO A 300 -20.28 25.00 58.17
CA PRO A 300 -19.38 25.05 57.02
C PRO A 300 -18.87 26.49 56.75
N PRO A 301 -17.61 26.68 56.30
CA PRO A 301 -17.06 28.02 56.06
C PRO A 301 -17.79 28.74 54.93
N LYS A 302 -17.91 30.08 55.04
CA LYS A 302 -18.60 30.88 54.01
C LYS A 302 -17.70 31.08 52.80
N VAL A 303 -17.98 30.35 51.72
CA VAL A 303 -17.24 30.45 50.46
C VAL A 303 -17.65 31.69 49.64
N ALA A 304 -16.70 32.23 48.87
CA ALA A 304 -16.99 33.18 47.80
C ALA A 304 -17.04 32.46 46.45
N ILE A 305 -17.99 32.83 45.59
CA ILE A 305 -18.06 32.31 44.22
C ILE A 305 -17.00 33.05 43.38
N PRO A 306 -16.00 32.36 42.78
CA PRO A 306 -15.02 33.02 41.93
C PRO A 306 -15.67 33.48 40.61
N PRO A 307 -15.21 34.59 40.01
CA PRO A 307 -15.62 34.97 38.67
C PRO A 307 -15.15 33.91 37.65
N SER A 308 -15.87 33.74 36.55
CA SER A 308 -15.46 32.88 35.44
C SER A 308 -14.19 33.43 34.79
N ILE A 309 -13.14 32.60 34.72
CA ILE A 309 -11.87 32.95 34.11
C ILE A 309 -11.72 32.32 32.72
N CYS A 310 -10.78 32.84 31.93
CA CYS A 310 -10.50 32.33 30.59
C CYS A 310 -9.38 31.30 30.64
N GLN A 311 -9.42 30.29 29.76
CA GLN A 311 -8.43 29.22 29.74
C GLN A 311 -7.00 29.76 29.68
N GLY A 312 -6.13 29.29 30.57
CA GLY A 312 -4.72 29.71 30.66
C GLY A 312 -4.46 31.04 31.36
N THR A 313 -5.48 31.84 31.69
CA THR A 313 -5.28 33.08 32.48
C THR A 313 -4.91 32.76 33.94
N THR A 314 -4.24 33.68 34.64
CA THR A 314 -3.79 33.44 36.03
C THR A 314 -4.98 33.36 36.97
N ALA A 315 -5.26 32.17 37.51
CA ALA A 315 -6.30 31.98 38.51
C ALA A 315 -5.86 32.54 39.87
N ALA A 316 -6.75 33.30 40.52
CA ALA A 316 -6.56 33.69 41.92
C ALA A 316 -6.78 32.49 42.86
N PRO A 317 -6.14 32.45 44.04
CA PRO A 317 -6.49 31.49 45.09
C PRO A 317 -7.97 31.61 45.46
N LEU A 318 -8.64 30.47 45.68
CA LEU A 318 -10.04 30.44 46.08
C LEU A 318 -10.23 31.06 47.47
N ALA A 319 -11.34 31.77 47.67
CA ALA A 319 -11.62 32.49 48.91
C ALA A 319 -12.77 31.85 49.70
N ALA A 320 -12.54 31.66 51.00
CA ALA A 320 -13.55 31.31 51.98
C ALA A 320 -13.26 32.05 53.30
N THR A 321 -14.30 32.37 54.06
CA THR A 321 -14.20 32.99 55.38
C THR A 321 -14.49 31.94 56.45
N ALA A 322 -13.55 31.75 57.36
CA ALA A 322 -13.75 30.93 58.54
C ALA A 322 -14.63 31.66 59.58
N THR A 323 -15.41 30.90 60.35
CA THR A 323 -15.99 31.36 61.61
C THR A 323 -14.85 31.70 62.59
N SER A 324 -15.01 32.76 63.39
CA SER A 324 -13.97 33.23 64.31
C SER A 324 -13.42 32.10 65.20
N GLY A 325 -12.11 31.90 65.17
CA GLY A 325 -11.41 30.83 65.90
C GLY A 325 -11.29 29.48 65.17
N ALA A 326 -11.86 29.33 63.96
CA ALA A 326 -11.67 28.15 63.12
C ALA A 326 -10.53 28.33 62.10
N VAL A 327 -9.93 27.21 61.68
CA VAL A 327 -8.88 27.14 60.64
C VAL A 327 -9.44 26.46 59.40
N LEU A 328 -9.18 27.02 58.21
CA LEU A 328 -9.61 26.42 56.94
C LEU A 328 -8.74 25.22 56.54
N ARG A 329 -9.38 24.21 55.94
CA ARG A 329 -8.74 23.07 55.29
C ARG A 329 -9.23 22.94 53.85
N TRP A 330 -8.29 22.98 52.91
CA TRP A 330 -8.54 22.96 51.47
C TRP A 330 -8.17 21.59 50.90
N TRP A 331 -9.12 20.93 50.24
CA TRP A 331 -9.00 19.51 49.84
C TRP A 331 -8.80 19.31 48.34
N GLY A 332 -8.35 20.34 47.62
CA GLY A 332 -8.34 20.35 46.16
C GLY A 332 -9.73 20.03 45.61
N THR A 333 -9.82 19.01 44.76
CA THR A 333 -11.07 18.50 44.15
C THR A 333 -11.70 17.32 44.91
N SER A 334 -11.14 16.90 46.06
CA SER A 334 -11.64 15.75 46.82
C SER A 334 -12.90 16.08 47.62
N ALA A 335 -14.06 15.56 47.18
CA ALA A 335 -15.33 15.66 47.92
C ALA A 335 -15.31 14.90 49.27
N ALA A 336 -14.58 13.77 49.33
CA ALA A 336 -14.31 12.99 50.52
C ALA A 336 -12.87 12.43 50.47
N GLY A 337 -12.27 12.11 51.63
CA GLY A 337 -10.89 11.66 51.71
C GLY A 337 -9.87 12.70 51.19
N GLY A 338 -8.74 12.22 50.66
CA GLY A 338 -7.66 13.07 50.15
C GLY A 338 -6.77 13.69 51.24
N ASN A 339 -5.78 14.48 50.81
CA ASN A 339 -4.96 15.32 51.69
C ASN A 339 -5.52 16.76 51.70
N TYR A 340 -5.27 17.51 52.78
CA TYR A 340 -5.63 18.93 52.87
C TYR A 340 -4.40 19.84 52.90
N THR A 341 -4.58 21.09 52.50
CA THR A 341 -3.66 22.21 52.74
C THR A 341 -4.34 23.27 53.60
N THR A 342 -3.55 24.05 54.35
CA THR A 342 -4.02 25.25 55.06
C THR A 342 -3.99 26.49 54.18
N ALA A 343 -3.10 26.53 53.18
CA ALA A 343 -3.12 27.52 52.11
C ALA A 343 -4.33 27.30 51.19
N ALA A 344 -4.89 28.41 50.70
CA ALA A 344 -5.99 28.41 49.73
C ALA A 344 -5.59 27.75 48.41
N THR A 345 -6.47 26.88 47.88
CA THR A 345 -6.24 26.23 46.58
C THR A 345 -6.18 27.28 45.46
N VAL A 346 -5.08 27.32 44.72
CA VAL A 346 -5.05 27.93 43.38
C VAL A 346 -5.66 26.92 42.40
N PRO A 347 -6.81 27.21 41.77
CA PRO A 347 -7.52 26.24 40.95
C PRO A 347 -6.92 26.15 39.54
N ASN A 348 -7.03 24.97 38.91
CA ASN A 348 -6.52 24.70 37.57
C ASN A 348 -7.18 25.59 36.51
N ASN A 349 -6.42 26.46 35.84
CA ASN A 349 -6.90 27.39 34.82
C ASN A 349 -7.17 26.76 33.44
N GLN A 350 -7.05 25.45 33.28
CA GLN A 350 -7.30 24.75 32.01
C GLN A 350 -8.72 24.20 31.85
N ALA A 351 -9.43 23.91 32.96
CA ALA A 351 -10.76 23.31 32.92
C ALA A 351 -11.59 23.68 34.15
N SER A 352 -12.90 23.84 33.96
CA SER A 352 -13.86 24.01 35.04
C SER A 352 -13.83 22.84 36.02
N GLY A 353 -13.99 23.11 37.31
CA GLY A 353 -13.94 22.08 38.34
C GLY A 353 -14.50 22.53 39.68
N THR A 354 -14.92 21.56 40.48
CA THR A 354 -15.43 21.79 41.85
C THR A 354 -14.33 21.51 42.86
N TYR A 355 -14.06 22.50 43.71
CA TYR A 355 -13.07 22.44 44.78
C TYR A 355 -13.76 22.41 46.15
N TYR A 356 -13.09 21.86 47.16
CA TYR A 356 -13.71 21.62 48.47
C TYR A 356 -12.92 22.25 49.62
N VAL A 357 -13.63 22.93 50.52
CA VAL A 357 -13.08 23.55 51.73
C VAL A 357 -13.96 23.29 52.95
N SER A 358 -13.35 22.95 54.07
CA SER A 358 -13.99 22.81 55.39
C SER A 358 -13.30 23.73 56.38
N GLN A 359 -13.86 23.85 57.59
CA GLN A 359 -13.20 24.53 58.70
C GLN A 359 -13.13 23.64 59.93
N PHE A 360 -12.07 23.82 60.71
CA PHE A 360 -11.75 23.04 61.88
C PHE A 360 -11.70 23.94 63.12
N MET A 361 -12.48 23.62 64.15
CA MET A 361 -12.51 24.36 65.42
C MET A 361 -12.45 23.38 66.60
N GLY A 362 -11.53 23.62 67.54
CA GLY A 362 -11.27 22.70 68.64
C GLY A 362 -10.77 21.34 68.14
N SER A 363 -11.59 20.30 68.29
CA SER A 363 -11.32 18.96 67.77
C SER A 363 -12.11 18.60 66.50
N CYS A 364 -13.05 19.45 66.05
CA CYS A 364 -14.09 19.05 65.10
C CYS A 364 -14.02 19.80 63.77
N GLU A 365 -14.34 19.07 62.71
CA GLU A 365 -14.35 19.53 61.33
C GLU A 365 -15.79 19.75 60.85
N SER A 366 -16.04 20.84 60.13
CA SER A 366 -17.30 21.07 59.45
C SER A 366 -17.46 20.13 58.25
N PRO A 367 -18.70 19.94 57.74
CA PRO A 367 -18.89 19.48 56.36
C PRO A 367 -18.08 20.33 55.36
N ARG A 368 -17.63 19.71 54.27
CA ARG A 368 -16.92 20.40 53.17
C ARG A 368 -17.93 21.16 52.31
N VAL A 369 -17.64 22.42 52.00
CA VAL A 369 -18.39 23.25 51.05
C VAL A 369 -17.75 23.13 49.67
N ALA A 370 -18.59 23.01 48.65
CA ALA A 370 -18.19 23.03 47.25
C ALA A 370 -18.03 24.47 46.74
N ILE A 371 -16.92 24.74 46.04
CA ILE A 371 -16.68 25.95 45.25
C ILE A 371 -16.56 25.52 43.79
N ALA A 372 -17.56 25.83 42.98
CA ALA A 372 -17.48 25.67 41.54
C ALA A 372 -16.60 26.79 40.95
N MET A 373 -15.60 26.42 40.15
CA MET A 373 -14.78 27.35 39.38
C MET A 373 -14.99 27.07 37.89
N THR A 374 -15.36 28.11 37.14
CA THR A 374 -15.69 28.00 35.71
C THR A 374 -14.55 28.56 34.86
N VAL A 375 -13.97 27.71 34.02
CA VAL A 375 -13.04 28.11 32.96
C VAL A 375 -13.79 28.14 31.64
N THR A 376 -13.86 29.32 31.01
CA THR A 376 -14.35 29.49 29.65
C THR A 376 -13.20 29.28 28.68
N SER A 377 -13.39 28.43 27.65
CA SER A 377 -12.39 28.22 26.61
C SER A 377 -12.12 29.51 25.83
N LEU A 378 -10.88 29.73 25.41
CA LEU A 378 -10.52 30.85 24.54
C LEU A 378 -11.32 30.79 23.24
N PRO A 379 -11.84 31.93 22.71
CA PRO A 379 -12.47 31.93 21.39
C PRO A 379 -11.47 31.57 20.30
N ALA A 380 -11.96 31.05 19.19
CA ALA A 380 -11.17 30.95 17.96
C ALA A 380 -10.68 32.33 17.51
N LEU A 381 -9.61 32.38 16.70
CA LEU A 381 -9.18 33.62 16.08
C LEU A 381 -10.29 34.15 15.13
N PRO A 382 -10.46 35.47 14.96
CA PRO A 382 -11.37 36.00 13.95
C PRO A 382 -10.86 35.63 12.55
N SER A 383 -11.77 35.42 11.60
CA SER A 383 -11.41 35.12 10.22
C SER A 383 -10.91 36.38 9.51
N VAL A 384 -9.79 36.29 8.80
CA VAL A 384 -9.13 37.41 8.13
C VAL A 384 -8.69 37.05 6.71
N PRO A 385 -8.57 38.02 5.77
CA PRO A 385 -7.95 37.79 4.47
C PRO A 385 -6.49 37.33 4.60
N SER A 386 -6.07 36.41 3.73
CA SER A 386 -4.69 35.87 3.71
C SER A 386 -3.64 36.94 3.38
N SER A 387 -4.01 37.97 2.62
CA SER A 387 -3.26 39.23 2.48
C SER A 387 -4.17 40.32 1.92
N VAL A 388 -3.77 41.57 2.09
CA VAL A 388 -4.37 42.73 1.40
C VAL A 388 -3.23 43.48 0.71
N SER A 389 -3.34 43.76 -0.60
CA SER A 389 -2.28 44.49 -1.31
C SER A 389 -2.76 45.82 -1.88
N TYR A 390 -1.99 46.88 -1.62
CA TYR A 390 -2.18 48.22 -2.19
C TYR A 390 -0.97 48.62 -3.01
N CYS A 391 -1.17 49.59 -3.90
CA CYS A 391 -0.10 50.27 -4.63
C CYS A 391 0.30 51.54 -3.89
N GLN A 392 1.56 51.96 -4.01
CA GLN A 392 2.08 53.09 -3.25
C GLN A 392 1.25 54.36 -3.50
N ASN A 393 0.94 55.08 -2.41
CA ASN A 393 0.10 56.28 -2.37
C ASN A 393 -1.34 56.11 -2.90
N SER A 394 -1.82 54.87 -3.12
CA SER A 394 -3.22 54.62 -3.47
C SER A 394 -4.15 54.79 -2.25
N PRO A 395 -5.42 55.20 -2.45
CA PRO A 395 -6.40 55.22 -1.36
C PRO A 395 -6.64 53.81 -0.83
N THR A 396 -6.52 53.66 0.48
CA THR A 396 -6.76 52.41 1.21
C THR A 396 -8.16 52.39 1.82
N GLN A 397 -8.58 51.23 2.33
CA GLN A 397 -9.86 51.06 3.04
C GLN A 397 -9.61 50.46 4.42
N PRO A 398 -10.52 50.63 5.40
CA PRO A 398 -10.44 49.93 6.67
C PRO A 398 -10.32 48.42 6.47
N LEU A 399 -9.46 47.75 7.24
CA LEU A 399 -9.29 46.31 7.14
C LEU A 399 -10.57 45.55 7.53
N LEU A 400 -10.79 44.39 6.90
CA LEU A 400 -11.94 43.54 7.18
C LEU A 400 -11.50 42.29 7.94
N ALA A 401 -12.31 41.92 8.92
CA ALA A 401 -12.24 40.65 9.65
C ALA A 401 -13.67 40.22 10.01
N THR A 402 -13.89 38.92 10.15
CA THR A 402 -15.20 38.35 10.49
C THR A 402 -15.11 37.65 11.84
N ALA A 403 -15.88 38.14 12.81
CA ALA A 403 -16.03 37.49 14.10
C ALA A 403 -16.84 36.18 13.98
N SER A 404 -16.55 35.24 14.87
CA SER A 404 -17.40 34.08 15.13
C SER A 404 -18.71 34.52 15.80
N THR A 405 -19.74 33.67 15.77
CA THR A 405 -21.07 33.97 16.34
C THR A 405 -20.98 34.45 17.80
N GLY A 406 -21.43 35.69 18.05
CA GLY A 406 -21.38 36.32 19.38
C GLY A 406 -20.07 37.03 19.73
N GLY A 407 -19.07 37.02 18.85
CA GLY A 407 -17.79 37.71 19.04
C GLY A 407 -17.82 39.20 18.70
N LYS A 408 -17.01 39.99 19.41
CA LYS A 408 -16.69 41.39 19.10
C LYS A 408 -15.22 41.50 18.67
N LEU A 409 -14.91 42.22 17.59
CA LEU A 409 -13.54 42.41 17.11
C LEU A 409 -12.79 43.47 17.92
N ASN A 410 -11.53 43.19 18.24
CA ASN A 410 -10.60 44.13 18.87
C ASN A 410 -9.37 44.30 17.95
N TRP A 411 -9.17 45.51 17.44
CA TRP A 411 -8.06 45.85 16.54
C TRP A 411 -6.92 46.52 17.31
N TYR A 412 -5.66 46.18 16.96
CA TYR A 412 -4.46 46.65 17.66
C TYR A 412 -3.50 47.45 16.76
N GLY A 413 -3.95 47.84 15.56
CA GLY A 413 -3.06 48.43 14.55
C GLY A 413 -1.96 47.44 14.20
N THR A 414 -0.69 47.88 14.27
CA THR A 414 0.50 47.06 13.97
C THR A 414 1.09 46.32 15.18
N ASN A 415 0.43 46.40 16.36
CA ASN A 415 0.96 45.81 17.59
C ASN A 415 0.68 44.30 17.66
N ALA A 416 1.72 43.48 17.47
CA ALA A 416 1.64 42.03 17.66
C ALA A 416 1.35 41.65 19.13
N THR A 417 1.90 42.41 20.07
CA THR A 417 1.67 42.30 21.52
C THR A 417 1.47 43.69 22.12
N GLY A 418 0.79 43.80 23.28
CA GLY A 418 0.49 45.09 23.90
C GLY A 418 -0.45 45.98 23.07
N GLY A 419 -0.44 47.29 23.35
CA GLY A 419 -1.30 48.28 22.68
C GLY A 419 -2.77 48.23 23.11
N THR A 420 -3.48 49.35 22.89
CA THR A 420 -4.90 49.49 23.24
C THR A 420 -5.81 48.92 22.16
N ALA A 421 -6.89 48.24 22.56
CA ALA A 421 -7.91 47.72 21.66
C ALA A 421 -8.76 48.85 21.04
N SER A 422 -9.04 48.74 19.74
CA SER A 422 -10.00 49.56 19.01
C SER A 422 -11.15 48.71 18.48
N THR A 423 -12.40 49.15 18.64
CA THR A 423 -13.56 48.56 17.94
C THR A 423 -13.54 48.83 16.44
N ASN A 424 -12.86 49.90 16.03
CA ASN A 424 -12.82 50.37 14.66
C ASN A 424 -11.61 49.75 13.96
N ALA A 425 -11.83 49.20 12.77
CA ALA A 425 -10.75 48.66 11.96
C ALA A 425 -9.76 49.75 11.51
N PRO A 426 -8.45 49.49 11.51
CA PRO A 426 -7.46 50.44 11.06
C PRO A 426 -7.51 50.55 9.53
N THR A 427 -7.43 51.78 9.02
CA THR A 427 -7.12 52.05 7.62
C THR A 427 -5.59 52.08 7.47
N PRO A 428 -4.97 51.16 6.72
CA PRO A 428 -3.52 51.08 6.60
C PRO A 428 -2.98 52.19 5.69
N THR A 429 -1.72 52.58 5.85
CA THR A 429 -1.08 53.63 5.04
C THR A 429 -0.32 53.03 3.85
N ALA A 430 -0.64 53.44 2.62
CA ALA A 430 0.07 53.01 1.41
C ALA A 430 1.36 53.83 1.09
N ALA A 431 1.89 54.61 2.03
CA ALA A 431 3.00 55.53 1.77
C ALA A 431 4.37 54.85 1.57
N SER A 432 4.65 53.82 2.36
CA SER A 432 5.93 53.10 2.40
C SER A 432 5.81 51.69 1.81
N VAL A 433 6.67 51.35 0.85
CA VAL A 433 6.73 50.01 0.22
C VAL A 433 7.19 48.95 1.22
N GLY A 434 6.55 47.78 1.20
CA GLY A 434 6.87 46.64 2.07
C GLY A 434 5.62 45.94 2.61
N THR A 435 5.81 44.95 3.48
CA THR A 435 4.71 44.25 4.17
C THR A 435 4.62 44.69 5.62
N VAL A 436 3.45 45.16 6.05
CA VAL A 436 3.16 45.54 7.43
C VAL A 436 2.09 44.61 8.00
N GLY A 437 2.36 43.99 9.15
CA GLY A 437 1.39 43.19 9.87
C GLY A 437 0.41 44.05 10.65
N TYR A 438 -0.89 43.86 10.43
CA TYR A 438 -1.96 44.42 11.26
C TYR A 438 -2.62 43.31 12.07
N TYR A 439 -3.06 43.61 13.29
CA TYR A 439 -3.49 42.59 14.25
C TYR A 439 -4.91 42.82 14.78
N VAL A 440 -5.68 41.74 14.85
CA VAL A 440 -7.08 41.73 15.32
C VAL A 440 -7.40 40.45 16.08
N SER A 441 -8.01 40.56 17.25
CA SER A 441 -8.59 39.43 18.00
C SER A 441 -10.11 39.53 18.05
N GLN A 442 -10.77 38.58 18.70
CA GLN A 442 -12.17 38.73 19.08
C GLN A 442 -12.42 38.35 20.54
N SER A 443 -13.34 39.06 21.19
CA SER A 443 -13.86 38.71 22.52
C SER A 443 -15.22 38.04 22.42
N VAL A 444 -15.39 36.90 23.09
CA VAL A 444 -16.69 36.27 23.37
C VAL A 444 -16.85 36.20 24.89
N GLY A 445 -17.89 36.85 25.42
CA GLY A 445 -18.00 37.09 26.86
C GLY A 445 -16.82 37.93 27.37
N SER A 446 -16.17 37.49 28.45
CA SER A 446 -14.95 38.09 29.00
C SER A 446 -13.65 37.62 28.35
N CYS A 447 -13.69 36.65 27.43
CA CYS A 447 -12.49 36.00 26.91
C CYS A 447 -12.12 36.50 25.51
N GLU A 448 -10.87 36.95 25.36
CA GLU A 448 -10.27 37.38 24.10
C GLU A 448 -9.48 36.22 23.44
N SER A 449 -9.59 36.08 22.12
CA SER A 449 -8.78 35.14 21.33
C SER A 449 -7.33 35.60 21.21
N ALA A 450 -6.45 34.72 20.70
CA ALA A 450 -5.20 35.17 20.10
C ALA A 450 -5.47 36.16 18.94
N ARG A 451 -4.49 36.99 18.61
CA ARG A 451 -4.58 37.96 17.51
C ARG A 451 -4.30 37.27 16.17
N ALA A 452 -5.26 37.34 15.25
CA ALA A 452 -5.01 37.09 13.83
C ALA A 452 -4.17 38.22 13.22
N MET A 453 -3.29 37.86 12.29
CA MET A 453 -2.44 38.78 11.54
C MET A 453 -2.98 38.95 10.12
N ILE A 454 -3.15 40.20 9.70
CA ILE A 454 -3.45 40.59 8.32
C ILE A 454 -2.18 41.22 7.72
N PRO A 455 -1.48 40.53 6.81
CA PRO A 455 -0.32 41.12 6.14
C PRO A 455 -0.81 42.08 5.04
N VAL A 456 -0.53 43.37 5.25
CA VAL A 456 -0.79 44.43 4.26
C VAL A 456 0.48 44.68 3.45
N LEU A 457 0.44 44.35 2.16
CA LEU A 457 1.54 44.53 1.22
C LEU A 457 1.36 45.83 0.42
N VAL A 458 2.23 46.81 0.64
CA VAL A 458 2.34 48.00 -0.19
C VAL A 458 3.39 47.74 -1.28
N LYS A 459 2.95 47.65 -2.53
CA LYS A 459 3.79 47.50 -3.72
C LYS A 459 4.29 48.87 -4.17
N ALA A 460 5.55 48.94 -4.63
CA ALA A 460 6.05 50.13 -5.31
C ALA A 460 5.25 50.38 -6.59
N ASN A 461 4.98 51.64 -6.92
CA ASN A 461 4.41 51.97 -8.22
C ASN A 461 5.48 51.77 -9.30
N PRO A 462 5.17 51.13 -10.44
CA PRO A 462 6.16 50.93 -11.50
C PRO A 462 6.64 52.26 -12.09
N THR A 463 7.85 52.25 -12.63
CA THR A 463 8.31 53.33 -13.51
C THR A 463 7.38 53.46 -14.73
N THR A 464 7.45 54.58 -15.45
CA THR A 464 6.78 54.69 -16.75
C THR A 464 7.30 53.62 -17.72
N PRO A 465 6.49 53.15 -18.69
CA PRO A 465 7.00 52.33 -19.79
C PRO A 465 7.99 53.14 -20.64
N THR A 466 8.89 52.47 -21.33
CA THR A 466 9.86 53.14 -22.23
C THR A 466 9.17 53.49 -23.55
N VAL A 467 9.33 54.72 -24.03
CA VAL A 467 8.73 55.20 -25.29
C VAL A 467 9.78 55.91 -26.15
N SER A 468 9.54 55.97 -27.46
CA SER A 468 10.26 56.85 -28.38
C SER A 468 9.34 58.01 -28.77
N SER A 469 9.83 59.24 -28.66
CA SER A 469 9.05 60.46 -28.90
C SER A 469 9.99 61.65 -29.20
N PRO A 470 9.66 62.55 -30.13
CA PRO A 470 8.48 62.54 -31.00
C PRO A 470 8.55 61.46 -32.09
N ILE A 471 7.40 60.94 -32.50
CA ILE A 471 7.27 60.06 -33.67
C ILE A 471 6.77 60.89 -34.86
N LEU A 472 7.52 60.85 -35.95
CA LEU A 472 7.21 61.55 -37.19
C LEU A 472 6.38 60.68 -38.13
N TYR A 473 5.29 61.25 -38.65
CA TYR A 473 4.41 60.69 -39.66
C TYR A 473 4.28 61.66 -40.83
N CYS A 474 3.85 61.16 -41.99
CA CYS A 474 3.59 61.98 -43.17
C CYS A 474 2.09 62.01 -43.49
N GLN A 475 1.59 63.18 -43.88
CA GLN A 475 0.17 63.37 -44.15
C GLN A 475 -0.31 62.42 -45.25
N SER A 476 -1.44 61.75 -45.00
CA SER A 476 -2.05 60.73 -45.85
C SER A 476 -1.21 59.48 -46.16
N GLN A 477 -0.08 59.26 -45.47
CA GLN A 477 0.71 58.01 -45.57
C GLN A 477 0.32 57.00 -44.47
N PRO A 478 0.33 55.68 -44.71
CA PRO A 478 -0.10 54.69 -43.71
C PRO A 478 0.61 54.81 -42.35
N ALA A 479 -0.16 55.12 -41.31
CA ALA A 479 0.36 55.25 -39.95
C ALA A 479 0.44 53.89 -39.25
N ASN A 480 1.62 53.57 -38.72
CA ASN A 480 1.76 52.48 -37.75
C ASN A 480 1.18 52.88 -36.37
N PRO A 481 0.55 51.96 -35.63
CA PRO A 481 0.20 52.18 -34.22
C PRO A 481 1.41 52.60 -33.39
N LEU A 482 1.19 53.41 -32.36
CA LEU A 482 2.24 53.80 -31.42
C LEU A 482 2.84 52.59 -30.70
N ARG A 483 4.09 52.74 -30.24
CA ARG A 483 4.82 51.67 -29.54
C ARG A 483 5.40 52.19 -28.23
N ALA A 484 5.27 51.35 -27.20
CA ALA A 484 5.91 51.49 -25.90
C ALA A 484 6.45 50.10 -25.51
N THR A 485 7.46 50.08 -24.64
CA THR A 485 8.03 48.85 -24.09
C THR A 485 7.75 48.82 -22.60
N ALA A 486 6.97 47.81 -22.16
CA ALA A 486 6.75 47.56 -20.75
C ALA A 486 7.99 46.95 -20.08
N ALA A 487 8.13 47.19 -18.78
CA ALA A 487 9.06 46.48 -17.92
C ALA A 487 8.68 45.00 -17.79
N THR A 488 9.63 44.16 -17.37
CA THR A 488 9.45 42.71 -17.24
C THR A 488 8.22 42.36 -16.39
N GLY A 489 7.26 41.63 -16.98
CA GLY A 489 6.00 41.25 -16.32
C GLY A 489 4.90 42.34 -16.31
N GLY A 490 5.10 43.44 -17.03
CA GLY A 490 4.10 44.51 -17.19
C GLY A 490 3.22 44.39 -18.43
N THR A 491 1.99 44.90 -18.34
CA THR A 491 1.09 45.14 -19.49
C THR A 491 0.95 46.64 -19.76
N LEU A 492 0.59 47.04 -20.98
CA LEU A 492 0.43 48.44 -21.37
C LEU A 492 -1.04 48.87 -21.36
N ASN A 493 -1.30 50.06 -20.80
CA ASN A 493 -2.60 50.73 -20.82
C ASN A 493 -2.49 52.03 -21.64
N TRP A 494 -3.24 52.13 -22.73
CA TRP A 494 -3.29 53.30 -23.61
C TRP A 494 -4.56 54.12 -23.36
N TYR A 495 -4.46 55.45 -23.38
CA TYR A 495 -5.55 56.36 -23.02
C TYR A 495 -5.95 57.34 -24.14
N GLY A 496 -5.51 57.07 -25.38
CA GLY A 496 -5.63 58.04 -26.47
C GLY A 496 -4.91 59.33 -26.10
N THR A 497 -5.57 60.48 -26.24
CA THR A 497 -5.05 61.81 -25.90
C THR A 497 -5.27 62.23 -24.43
N ASN A 498 -5.85 61.36 -23.59
CA ASN A 498 -6.22 61.73 -22.22
C ASN A 498 -5.01 61.68 -21.26
N ALA A 499 -4.49 62.85 -20.88
CA ALA A 499 -3.47 62.98 -19.84
C ALA A 499 -3.95 62.45 -18.47
N THR A 500 -5.23 62.63 -18.16
CA THR A 500 -5.91 62.15 -16.94
C THR A 500 -7.29 61.61 -17.28
N GLY A 501 -7.82 60.65 -16.51
CA GLY A 501 -9.12 60.04 -16.79
C GLY A 501 -9.13 59.18 -18.06
N GLY A 502 -10.32 58.95 -18.63
CA GLY A 502 -10.51 58.08 -19.79
C GLY A 502 -10.37 56.58 -19.48
N THR A 503 -10.89 55.74 -20.37
CA THR A 503 -10.79 54.28 -20.28
C THR A 503 -9.44 53.77 -20.80
N ALA A 504 -8.92 52.71 -20.18
CA ALA A 504 -7.70 52.03 -20.62
C ALA A 504 -7.99 51.11 -21.82
N SER A 505 -7.14 51.18 -22.84
CA SER A 505 -7.09 50.24 -23.97
C SER A 505 -5.81 49.44 -23.93
N THR A 506 -5.88 48.12 -24.11
CA THR A 506 -4.70 47.28 -24.35
C THR A 506 -4.13 47.47 -25.76
N ASN A 507 -4.97 47.90 -26.71
CA ASN A 507 -4.56 48.21 -28.08
C ASN A 507 -3.93 49.62 -28.14
N ALA A 508 -2.76 49.71 -28.76
CA ALA A 508 -2.12 51.00 -29.04
C ALA A 508 -2.90 51.80 -30.09
N PRO A 509 -3.05 53.13 -29.93
CA PRO A 509 -3.74 53.95 -30.91
C PRO A 509 -2.87 54.18 -32.13
N THR A 510 -3.51 54.25 -33.30
CA THR A 510 -2.91 54.75 -34.54
C THR A 510 -3.24 56.24 -34.68
N PRO A 511 -2.26 57.16 -34.74
CA PRO A 511 -2.52 58.58 -34.93
C PRO A 511 -3.20 58.84 -36.29
N PRO A 512 -4.22 59.72 -36.36
CA PRO A 512 -4.84 60.11 -37.62
C PRO A 512 -3.89 61.05 -38.38
N VAL A 513 -3.60 60.71 -39.62
CA VAL A 513 -2.63 61.37 -40.51
C VAL A 513 -3.27 62.22 -41.60
N THR A 514 -4.58 62.48 -41.51
CA THR A 514 -5.32 63.27 -42.52
C THR A 514 -4.93 64.75 -42.52
N THR A 515 -4.43 65.26 -41.40
CA THR A 515 -4.15 66.68 -41.16
C THR A 515 -2.77 66.83 -40.53
N ALA A 516 -1.97 67.78 -41.02
CA ALA A 516 -0.68 68.09 -40.43
C ALA A 516 -0.82 68.77 -39.05
N GLY A 517 0.07 68.46 -38.11
CA GLY A 517 0.02 68.94 -36.73
C GLY A 517 0.71 67.99 -35.73
N SER A 518 0.63 68.29 -34.43
CA SER A 518 1.20 67.43 -33.37
C SER A 518 0.15 67.09 -32.31
N THR A 519 0.03 65.81 -31.98
CA THR A 519 -0.93 65.27 -31.01
C THR A 519 -0.20 64.41 -29.99
N THR A 520 -0.41 64.67 -28.69
CA THR A 520 0.20 63.86 -27.62
C THR A 520 -0.73 62.73 -27.21
N TYR A 521 -0.21 61.50 -27.21
CA TYR A 521 -0.89 60.29 -26.77
C TYR A 521 -0.29 59.78 -25.45
N TYR A 522 -1.11 59.19 -24.59
CA TYR A 522 -0.69 58.78 -23.25
C TYR A 522 -0.77 57.26 -23.06
N VAL A 523 0.29 56.72 -22.45
CA VAL A 523 0.43 55.30 -22.11
C VAL A 523 1.02 55.13 -20.71
N SER A 524 0.52 54.17 -19.95
CA SER A 524 1.11 53.69 -18.69
C SER A 524 1.36 52.19 -18.78
N GLN A 525 1.96 51.62 -17.74
CA GLN A 525 2.06 50.17 -17.59
C GLN A 525 1.51 49.70 -16.26
N ASN A 526 0.90 48.52 -16.24
CA ASN A 526 0.50 47.82 -15.01
C ASN A 526 1.48 46.68 -14.74
N VAL A 527 2.14 46.68 -13.57
CA VAL A 527 2.99 45.57 -13.11
C VAL A 527 2.47 45.10 -11.75
N GLY A 528 2.18 43.81 -11.62
CA GLY A 528 1.75 43.20 -10.34
C GLY A 528 0.42 43.74 -9.77
N GLY A 529 -0.40 44.41 -10.60
CA GLY A 529 -1.65 45.06 -10.20
C GLY A 529 -1.53 46.56 -9.96
N CYS A 530 -0.35 47.16 -10.11
CA CYS A 530 -0.10 48.59 -9.89
C CYS A 530 0.23 49.31 -11.20
N GLU A 531 -0.48 50.42 -11.45
CA GLU A 531 -0.27 51.25 -12.64
C GLU A 531 0.84 52.30 -12.41
N SER A 532 1.68 52.50 -13.41
CA SER A 532 2.65 53.59 -13.46
C SER A 532 1.96 54.95 -13.71
N PRO A 533 2.67 56.07 -13.49
CA PRO A 533 2.31 57.32 -14.17
C PRO A 533 2.19 57.12 -15.68
N ARG A 534 1.39 57.95 -16.35
CA ARG A 534 1.31 57.99 -17.82
C ARG A 534 2.48 58.79 -18.38
N ILE A 535 3.09 58.28 -19.44
CA ILE A 535 4.09 59.00 -20.25
C ILE A 535 3.48 59.40 -21.60
N GLY A 536 3.86 60.58 -22.08
CA GLY A 536 3.38 61.14 -23.34
C GLY A 536 4.26 60.72 -24.53
N ILE A 537 3.61 60.35 -25.64
CA ILE A 537 4.23 60.19 -26.96
C ILE A 537 3.67 61.27 -27.88
N VAL A 538 4.51 62.18 -28.35
CA VAL A 538 4.12 63.21 -29.32
C VAL A 538 4.17 62.58 -30.72
N ALA A 539 3.02 62.47 -31.37
CA ALA A 539 2.92 62.10 -32.77
C ALA A 539 2.80 63.37 -33.62
N THR A 540 3.78 63.62 -34.48
CA THR A 540 3.82 64.80 -35.36
C THR A 540 3.61 64.37 -36.82
N VAL A 541 2.54 64.88 -37.43
CA VAL A 541 2.19 64.66 -38.84
C VAL A 541 2.72 65.83 -39.65
N ASN A 542 3.76 65.59 -40.46
CA ASN A 542 4.30 66.55 -41.41
C ASN A 542 3.45 66.57 -42.69
N PRO A 543 3.24 67.74 -43.34
CA PRO A 543 2.54 67.82 -44.62
C PRO A 543 3.34 67.14 -45.73
N LEU A 544 2.63 66.55 -46.69
CA LEU A 544 3.26 65.86 -47.83
C LEU A 544 3.81 66.89 -48.85
N PRO A 545 5.08 66.82 -49.26
CA PRO A 545 5.62 67.74 -50.26
C PRO A 545 5.05 67.45 -51.66
N ALA A 546 4.96 68.51 -52.48
CA ALA A 546 4.60 68.41 -53.88
C ALA A 546 5.61 67.57 -54.68
N ALA A 547 5.21 67.01 -55.83
CA ALA A 547 6.11 66.26 -56.70
C ALA A 547 7.18 67.18 -57.35
N PRO A 548 8.39 66.67 -57.66
CA PRO A 548 9.45 67.43 -58.33
C PRO A 548 9.12 67.72 -59.80
N SER A 549 9.79 68.71 -60.40
CA SER A 549 9.56 69.10 -61.80
C SER A 549 10.51 68.36 -62.77
N VAL A 550 10.02 68.03 -63.97
CA VAL A 550 10.65 67.13 -64.96
C VAL A 550 10.41 67.62 -66.41
N SER A 551 11.16 67.10 -67.39
CA SER A 551 11.02 67.47 -68.81
C SER A 551 11.42 66.32 -69.74
N ASN A 552 10.70 66.14 -70.85
CA ASN A 552 10.85 65.00 -71.76
C ASN A 552 12.02 65.17 -72.76
N LEU A 553 12.60 64.05 -73.20
CA LEU A 553 13.78 63.99 -74.08
C LEU A 553 13.59 63.03 -75.27
N SER A 554 14.43 63.11 -76.31
CA SER A 554 14.39 62.19 -77.46
C SER A 554 15.75 61.96 -78.11
N TYR A 555 15.99 60.74 -78.61
CA TYR A 555 17.26 60.27 -79.19
C TYR A 555 17.03 59.34 -80.41
N CYS A 556 18.03 59.12 -81.25
CA CYS A 556 18.07 57.97 -82.19
C CYS A 556 18.47 56.70 -81.43
N GLN A 557 18.04 55.53 -81.92
CA GLN A 557 18.57 54.24 -81.49
C GLN A 557 20.04 54.11 -81.92
N ILE A 558 20.90 53.54 -81.06
CA ILE A 558 22.27 53.19 -81.47
C ILE A 558 22.22 52.04 -82.48
N GLN A 559 22.72 52.31 -83.69
CA GLN A 559 23.11 51.30 -84.67
C GLN A 559 24.63 51.19 -84.73
N LYS A 560 25.16 50.12 -85.33
CA LYS A 560 26.61 49.85 -85.40
C LYS A 560 27.40 50.97 -86.10
N GLU A 561 26.80 51.65 -87.07
CA GLU A 561 27.39 52.75 -87.84
C GLU A 561 26.93 54.15 -87.35
N GLN A 562 26.05 54.24 -86.34
CA GLN A 562 25.51 55.50 -85.83
C GLN A 562 26.60 56.29 -85.08
N PRO A 563 26.86 57.58 -85.44
CA PRO A 563 27.74 58.44 -84.65
C PRO A 563 27.27 58.58 -83.19
N GLY A 564 28.23 58.64 -82.26
CA GLY A 564 27.95 58.67 -80.82
C GLY A 564 27.10 59.87 -80.40
N GLN A 565 26.02 59.60 -79.66
CA GLN A 565 25.12 60.62 -79.10
C GLN A 565 25.52 60.96 -77.65
N ASN A 566 25.43 62.24 -77.28
CA ASN A 566 25.65 62.67 -75.89
C ASN A 566 24.40 62.42 -75.05
N ILE A 567 24.49 61.55 -74.05
CA ILE A 567 23.35 61.06 -73.25
C ILE A 567 23.71 61.19 -71.75
N PRO A 568 23.41 62.32 -71.11
CA PRO A 568 23.63 62.51 -69.68
C PRO A 568 22.61 61.73 -68.83
N PRO A 569 22.88 61.52 -67.53
CA PRO A 569 21.88 61.09 -66.55
C PRO A 569 20.69 62.07 -66.48
N LEU A 570 19.50 61.56 -66.16
CA LEU A 570 18.29 62.38 -66.09
C LEU A 570 18.31 63.42 -64.95
N THR A 571 17.74 64.58 -65.21
CA THR A 571 17.66 65.70 -64.26
C THR A 571 16.21 66.06 -63.92
N ALA A 572 15.99 66.48 -62.69
CA ALA A 572 14.71 66.96 -62.16
C ALA A 572 14.97 68.09 -61.15
N VAL A 573 13.95 68.89 -60.84
CA VAL A 573 14.07 70.01 -59.88
C VAL A 573 13.27 69.70 -58.61
N GLY A 574 13.99 69.61 -57.48
CA GLY A 574 13.45 69.31 -56.15
C GLY A 574 14.55 69.02 -55.13
N GLN A 575 14.18 68.66 -53.89
CA GLN A 575 15.14 68.37 -52.80
C GLN A 575 15.26 66.86 -52.53
N ASN A 576 16.49 66.36 -52.28
CA ASN A 576 16.74 64.95 -51.95
C ASN A 576 16.04 63.98 -52.94
N LEU A 577 16.29 64.21 -54.23
CA LEU A 577 15.60 63.54 -55.33
C LEU A 577 15.90 62.03 -55.34
N ARG A 578 14.85 61.21 -55.49
CA ARG A 578 14.99 59.75 -55.63
C ARG A 578 14.32 59.27 -56.90
N TRP A 579 15.12 58.65 -57.77
CA TRP A 579 14.66 58.13 -59.06
C TRP A 579 14.17 56.69 -58.94
N TYR A 580 13.21 56.33 -59.79
CA TYR A 580 12.52 55.06 -59.81
C TYR A 580 12.38 54.52 -61.23
N ALA A 581 12.60 53.22 -61.38
CA ALA A 581 12.29 52.45 -62.57
C ALA A 581 10.78 52.23 -62.71
N SER A 582 10.35 51.79 -63.90
CA SER A 582 8.93 51.56 -64.25
C SER A 582 8.28 50.39 -63.51
N ASP A 583 9.07 49.49 -62.94
CA ASP A 583 8.65 48.43 -62.01
C ASP A 583 8.42 48.94 -60.56
N GLY A 584 8.77 50.19 -60.29
CA GLY A 584 8.67 50.83 -58.98
C GLY A 584 9.92 50.74 -58.11
N ASN A 585 11.01 50.08 -58.56
CA ASN A 585 12.26 49.97 -57.80
C ASN A 585 13.07 51.28 -57.83
N PRO A 586 13.73 51.67 -56.73
CA PRO A 586 14.56 52.88 -56.69
C PRO A 586 15.92 52.67 -57.36
N TYR A 587 16.35 53.62 -58.18
CA TYR A 587 17.74 53.71 -58.64
C TYR A 587 18.65 54.25 -57.52
N THR A 588 19.94 53.90 -57.55
CA THR A 588 20.96 54.40 -56.62
C THR A 588 21.46 55.80 -56.94
N ASN A 589 21.36 56.21 -58.20
CA ASN A 589 21.69 57.53 -58.74
C ASN A 589 20.62 57.92 -59.78
N ALA A 590 20.71 59.13 -60.35
CA ALA A 590 19.94 59.47 -61.54
C ALA A 590 20.25 58.48 -62.69
N PRO A 591 19.24 57.84 -63.32
CA PRO A 591 19.48 56.88 -64.39
C PRO A 591 19.89 57.59 -65.68
N THR A 592 20.76 56.95 -66.47
CA THR A 592 21.01 57.31 -67.88
C THR A 592 20.01 56.54 -68.75
N PRO A 593 19.25 57.19 -69.67
CA PRO A 593 18.22 56.50 -70.42
C PRO A 593 18.80 55.52 -71.48
N PRO A 594 18.18 54.34 -71.69
CA PRO A 594 18.67 53.35 -72.64
C PRO A 594 18.32 53.75 -74.07
N VAL A 595 19.35 53.94 -74.90
CA VAL A 595 19.21 54.27 -76.34
C VAL A 595 19.49 53.07 -77.28
N SER A 596 19.73 51.89 -76.72
CA SER A 596 19.92 50.64 -77.48
C SER A 596 18.61 50.05 -78.01
N GLN A 597 17.46 50.47 -77.47
CA GLN A 597 16.13 49.97 -77.79
C GLN A 597 15.18 51.14 -78.12
N THR A 598 14.26 50.93 -79.05
CA THR A 598 13.22 51.90 -79.39
C THR A 598 12.04 51.90 -78.43
N GLY A 599 11.41 53.05 -78.28
CA GLY A 599 10.19 53.22 -77.49
C GLY A 599 10.18 54.53 -76.71
N THR A 600 9.13 54.72 -75.92
CA THR A 600 9.05 55.80 -74.92
C THR A 600 9.22 55.20 -73.54
N PHE A 601 10.36 55.48 -72.91
CA PHE A 601 10.71 55.01 -71.57
C PHE A 601 10.24 56.03 -70.53
N SER A 602 9.34 55.61 -69.64
CA SER A 602 8.90 56.41 -68.49
C SER A 602 9.81 56.17 -67.29
N PHE A 603 10.39 57.24 -66.76
CA PHE A 603 11.13 57.28 -65.51
C PHE A 603 10.32 58.02 -64.46
N GLN A 604 10.40 57.61 -63.21
CA GLN A 604 9.70 58.27 -62.12
C GLN A 604 10.69 58.88 -61.13
N VAL A 605 10.30 59.99 -60.48
CA VAL A 605 11.14 60.66 -59.49
C VAL A 605 10.31 61.34 -58.40
N THR A 606 10.77 61.24 -57.15
CA THR A 606 10.22 61.91 -55.96
C THR A 606 11.20 62.93 -55.42
N GLN A 607 10.74 63.80 -54.52
CA GLN A 607 11.58 64.60 -53.63
C GLN A 607 11.26 64.29 -52.17
N THR A 608 12.25 64.41 -51.29
CA THR A 608 12.07 64.19 -49.83
C THR A 608 12.32 65.48 -49.05
N VAL A 609 11.30 65.96 -48.36
CA VAL A 609 11.33 67.18 -47.52
C VAL A 609 10.78 66.84 -46.14
N ASN A 610 11.48 67.26 -45.07
CA ASN A 610 11.09 66.98 -43.68
C ASN A 610 10.75 65.50 -43.42
N SER A 611 11.58 64.60 -43.95
CA SER A 611 11.43 63.13 -43.93
C SER A 611 10.19 62.56 -44.61
N CYS A 612 9.45 63.37 -45.37
CA CYS A 612 8.31 62.93 -46.17
C CYS A 612 8.65 62.92 -47.67
N GLU A 613 8.35 61.80 -48.33
CA GLU A 613 8.55 61.60 -49.76
C GLU A 613 7.32 62.06 -50.54
N SER A 614 7.53 62.79 -51.64
CA SER A 614 6.47 63.31 -52.50
C SER A 614 5.77 62.22 -53.33
N PRO A 615 4.61 62.50 -53.92
CA PRO A 615 4.13 61.75 -55.08
C PRO A 615 5.19 61.71 -56.20
N LYS A 616 5.15 60.65 -57.02
CA LYS A 616 6.09 60.45 -58.14
C LYS A 616 5.74 61.33 -59.34
N ALA A 617 6.64 62.21 -59.75
CA ALA A 617 6.60 62.83 -61.08
C ALA A 617 7.06 61.82 -62.14
N THR A 618 6.61 61.97 -63.40
CA THR A 618 6.95 61.05 -64.50
C THR A 618 7.59 61.82 -65.67
N LEU A 619 8.76 61.36 -66.10
CA LEU A 619 9.57 61.89 -67.20
C LEU A 619 9.60 60.87 -68.34
N GLN A 620 9.33 61.27 -69.58
CA GLN A 620 9.38 60.40 -70.76
C GLN A 620 10.60 60.67 -71.66
N VAL A 621 11.27 59.59 -72.07
CA VAL A 621 12.37 59.63 -73.05
C VAL A 621 12.02 58.78 -74.26
N THR A 622 11.94 59.39 -75.46
CA THR A 622 11.52 58.71 -76.69
C THR A 622 12.69 58.42 -77.62
N VAL A 623 13.03 57.14 -77.79
CA VAL A 623 14.10 56.65 -78.67
C VAL A 623 13.50 56.16 -80.00
N LYS A 624 13.97 56.73 -81.11
CA LYS A 624 13.45 56.53 -82.47
C LYS A 624 14.43 55.70 -83.32
N THR A 625 13.91 54.91 -84.25
CA THR A 625 14.71 54.21 -85.27
C THR A 625 14.04 54.35 -86.63
N ILE A 626 14.72 53.92 -87.69
CA ILE A 626 14.15 53.78 -89.03
C ILE A 626 14.19 52.31 -89.49
N PRO A 627 13.28 51.87 -90.38
CA PRO A 627 13.29 50.52 -90.94
C PRO A 627 14.65 50.14 -91.55
N ALA A 628 14.96 48.84 -91.59
CA ALA A 628 16.07 48.33 -92.40
C ALA A 628 15.64 48.23 -93.88
N PRO A 629 16.54 48.41 -94.86
CA PRO A 629 16.18 48.30 -96.27
C PRO A 629 15.63 46.91 -96.62
N ALA A 630 14.55 46.84 -97.37
CA ALA A 630 14.01 45.57 -97.83
C ALA A 630 14.95 44.94 -98.87
N THR A 631 15.30 43.67 -98.71
CA THR A 631 16.15 42.91 -99.64
C THR A 631 15.31 41.83 -100.34
N PRO A 632 14.85 42.04 -101.60
CA PRO A 632 13.93 41.12 -102.29
C PRO A 632 14.51 39.71 -102.49
N LYS A 633 15.84 39.60 -102.58
CA LYS A 633 16.59 38.35 -102.75
C LYS A 633 17.63 38.22 -101.61
N PRO A 634 17.23 37.78 -100.40
CA PRO A 634 18.13 37.71 -99.24
C PRO A 634 19.15 36.57 -99.33
N THR A 635 18.96 35.62 -100.24
CA THR A 635 19.95 34.61 -100.64
C THR A 635 19.94 34.50 -102.16
N VAL A 636 21.12 34.53 -102.78
CA VAL A 636 21.35 34.14 -104.17
C VAL A 636 22.35 32.98 -104.20
N SER A 637 22.17 32.06 -105.13
CA SER A 637 22.96 30.84 -105.23
C SER A 637 23.38 30.60 -106.67
N TYR A 638 24.63 30.17 -106.84
CA TYR A 638 25.31 29.95 -108.10
C TYR A 638 26.06 28.62 -108.08
N CYS A 639 26.40 28.07 -109.24
CA CYS A 639 27.48 27.10 -109.39
C CYS A 639 28.82 27.82 -109.56
N VAL A 640 29.94 27.10 -109.36
CA VAL A 640 31.27 27.60 -109.78
C VAL A 640 31.22 28.00 -111.27
N ASP A 641 31.85 29.13 -111.58
CA ASP A 641 31.90 29.77 -112.91
C ASP A 641 30.57 30.28 -113.50
N GLU A 642 29.46 30.25 -112.74
CA GLU A 642 28.18 30.82 -113.18
C GLU A 642 28.19 32.37 -113.15
N LYS A 643 27.52 33.04 -114.09
CA LYS A 643 27.54 34.51 -114.21
C LYS A 643 26.59 35.19 -113.22
N ALA A 644 27.16 35.84 -112.20
CA ALA A 644 26.41 36.60 -111.20
C ALA A 644 25.78 37.92 -111.72
N ALA A 645 24.83 38.45 -110.95
CA ALA A 645 24.13 39.71 -111.18
C ALA A 645 24.32 40.70 -109.99
N PRO A 646 24.03 42.01 -110.17
CA PRO A 646 24.04 42.96 -109.06
C PRO A 646 23.03 42.61 -107.96
N LEU A 647 23.35 42.99 -106.71
CA LEU A 647 22.47 42.77 -105.57
C LEU A 647 21.30 43.78 -105.52
N GLU A 648 20.20 43.42 -104.86
CA GLU A 648 18.95 44.19 -104.86
C GLU A 648 18.51 44.58 -103.45
N ALA A 649 18.24 45.87 -103.21
CA ALA A 649 17.65 46.38 -101.97
C ALA A 649 16.83 47.66 -102.21
N VAL A 650 15.86 47.93 -101.33
CA VAL A 650 14.94 49.08 -101.38
C VAL A 650 14.93 49.80 -100.03
N GLY A 651 15.20 51.10 -100.03
CA GLY A 651 15.13 51.97 -98.84
C GLY A 651 13.86 52.83 -98.80
N ASP A 652 13.67 53.54 -97.69
CA ASP A 652 12.59 54.51 -97.54
C ASP A 652 12.80 55.75 -98.43
N ALA A 653 11.70 56.41 -98.81
CA ALA A 653 11.75 57.61 -99.65
C ALA A 653 12.55 58.75 -98.97
N GLY A 654 13.63 59.19 -99.63
CA GLY A 654 14.54 60.23 -99.12
C GLY A 654 15.68 59.72 -98.24
N SER A 655 15.78 58.41 -98.00
CA SER A 655 16.95 57.79 -97.33
C SER A 655 18.03 57.38 -98.34
N THR A 656 19.29 57.39 -97.91
CA THR A 656 20.43 56.92 -98.74
C THR A 656 20.83 55.51 -98.35
N LEU A 657 20.91 54.59 -99.32
CA LEU A 657 21.43 53.22 -99.12
C LEU A 657 22.97 53.22 -99.03
N ARG A 658 23.50 52.39 -98.13
CA ARG A 658 24.94 52.08 -98.02
C ARG A 658 25.14 50.57 -97.89
N TRP A 659 26.05 50.04 -98.68
CA TRP A 659 26.39 48.63 -98.78
C TRP A 659 27.71 48.37 -98.06
N VAL A 660 27.84 47.21 -97.42
CA VAL A 660 29.10 46.75 -96.82
C VAL A 660 29.40 45.34 -97.31
N ASP A 661 30.55 45.16 -97.94
CA ASP A 661 30.96 43.86 -98.50
C ASP A 661 31.47 42.87 -97.42
N PRO A 662 31.70 41.58 -97.77
CA PRO A 662 32.20 40.58 -96.82
C PRO A 662 33.55 40.93 -96.17
N TYR A 663 34.31 41.83 -96.78
CA TYR A 663 35.62 42.32 -96.30
C TYR A 663 35.50 43.60 -95.46
N GLY A 664 34.28 44.08 -95.21
CA GLY A 664 33.98 45.24 -94.38
C GLY A 664 34.06 46.59 -95.09
N ARG A 665 34.23 46.64 -96.42
CA ARG A 665 34.30 47.89 -97.19
C ARG A 665 32.91 48.48 -97.39
N ASP A 666 32.71 49.71 -96.91
CA ASP A 666 31.45 50.46 -97.05
C ASP A 666 31.44 51.30 -98.34
N THR A 667 30.34 51.27 -99.08
CA THR A 667 30.15 51.99 -100.35
C THR A 667 28.68 52.34 -100.60
N THR A 668 28.43 53.40 -101.38
CA THR A 668 27.08 53.73 -101.90
C THR A 668 26.74 53.02 -103.22
N LEU A 669 27.71 52.32 -103.83
CA LEU A 669 27.53 51.60 -105.10
C LEU A 669 27.06 50.15 -104.86
N THR A 670 26.08 49.70 -105.64
CA THR A 670 25.53 48.34 -105.58
C THR A 670 26.57 47.28 -105.96
N PRO A 671 26.85 46.28 -105.10
CA PRO A 671 27.83 45.22 -105.39
C PRO A 671 27.39 44.21 -106.46
N VAL A 672 28.38 43.59 -107.12
CA VAL A 672 28.24 42.35 -107.91
C VAL A 672 29.22 41.32 -107.33
N PRO A 673 28.80 40.11 -106.95
CA PRO A 673 29.66 39.14 -106.27
C PRO A 673 30.43 38.22 -107.24
N PRO A 674 31.60 37.68 -106.82
CA PRO A 674 32.36 36.71 -107.60
C PRO A 674 31.87 35.26 -107.41
N THR A 675 32.06 34.42 -108.45
CA THR A 675 31.59 33.01 -108.51
C THR A 675 32.69 32.01 -108.90
N LEU A 676 33.94 32.46 -109.05
CA LEU A 676 35.09 31.65 -109.48
C LEU A 676 35.51 30.56 -108.46
N ASN A 677 35.12 30.70 -107.18
CA ASN A 677 35.46 29.76 -106.12
C ASN A 677 34.23 29.44 -105.27
N VAL A 678 34.13 28.19 -104.80
CA VAL A 678 33.22 27.78 -103.72
C VAL A 678 33.49 28.66 -102.49
N ASN A 679 32.45 29.16 -101.81
CA ASN A 679 32.68 30.00 -100.62
C ASN A 679 33.37 29.20 -99.51
N VAL A 680 34.31 29.84 -98.82
CA VAL A 680 35.01 29.23 -97.67
C VAL A 680 34.07 29.01 -96.49
N GLN A 681 32.97 29.78 -96.40
CA GLN A 681 31.92 29.58 -95.41
C GLN A 681 30.70 28.83 -95.99
N PRO A 682 30.25 27.71 -95.38
CA PRO A 682 29.07 26.95 -95.86
C PRO A 682 27.74 27.73 -95.89
N GLY A 683 27.68 28.91 -95.27
CA GLY A 683 26.51 29.80 -95.29
C GLY A 683 26.53 30.88 -96.38
N GLY A 684 27.50 30.83 -97.30
CA GLY A 684 27.74 31.87 -98.31
C GLY A 684 28.37 33.14 -97.72
N ASP A 685 28.98 33.94 -98.60
CA ASP A 685 29.52 35.25 -98.24
C ASP A 685 28.38 36.26 -98.03
N ILE A 686 28.52 37.13 -97.01
CA ILE A 686 27.44 38.03 -96.57
C ILE A 686 27.76 39.47 -96.97
N TYR A 687 26.90 40.04 -97.80
CA TYR A 687 26.84 41.48 -98.06
C TYR A 687 25.76 42.08 -97.14
N TYR A 688 26.02 43.27 -96.61
CA TYR A 688 25.06 44.02 -95.80
C TYR A 688 24.60 45.29 -96.53
N VAL A 689 23.39 45.75 -96.21
CA VAL A 689 22.87 47.04 -96.65
C VAL A 689 22.13 47.73 -95.51
N TYR A 690 22.37 49.01 -95.31
CA TYR A 690 21.67 49.86 -94.34
C TYR A 690 21.30 51.19 -95.01
N GLN A 691 20.49 52.00 -94.32
CA GLN A 691 20.11 53.33 -94.78
C GLN A 691 20.29 54.40 -93.70
N VAL A 692 20.37 55.65 -94.15
CA VAL A 692 20.41 56.84 -93.29
C VAL A 692 19.33 57.82 -93.76
N ASN A 693 18.51 58.34 -92.84
CA ASN A 693 17.44 59.27 -93.16
C ASN A 693 17.86 60.75 -92.97
N ALA A 694 16.98 61.68 -93.38
CA ALA A 694 17.16 63.12 -93.22
C ALA A 694 17.26 63.61 -91.76
N SER A 695 16.95 62.78 -90.76
CA SER A 695 17.13 63.10 -89.33
C SER A 695 18.50 62.69 -88.79
N GLY A 696 19.35 62.04 -89.58
CA GLY A 696 20.64 61.50 -89.13
C GLY A 696 20.54 60.23 -88.27
N CYS A 697 19.35 59.61 -88.18
CA CYS A 697 19.25 58.25 -87.64
C CYS A 697 19.61 57.23 -88.73
N TYR A 698 20.34 56.20 -88.34
CA TYR A 698 20.74 55.07 -89.18
C TYR A 698 19.74 53.92 -88.97
N SER A 699 19.61 53.03 -89.95
CA SER A 699 18.88 51.78 -89.82
C SER A 699 19.72 50.64 -89.26
N ALA A 700 19.08 49.56 -88.85
CA ALA A 700 19.75 48.27 -88.79
C ALA A 700 20.20 47.81 -90.21
N ARG A 701 21.21 46.93 -90.26
CA ARG A 701 21.66 46.29 -91.51
C ARG A 701 20.74 45.14 -91.90
N SER A 702 20.23 45.14 -93.14
CA SER A 702 19.75 43.94 -93.82
C SER A 702 20.93 43.18 -94.44
N ALA A 703 20.75 41.89 -94.74
CA ALA A 703 21.81 41.02 -95.23
C ALA A 703 21.39 40.24 -96.48
N ILE A 704 22.32 40.07 -97.42
CA ILE A 704 22.19 39.22 -98.61
C ILE A 704 23.34 38.21 -98.62
N ARG A 705 23.00 36.92 -98.71
CA ARG A 705 23.95 35.80 -98.82
C ARG A 705 24.20 35.45 -100.28
N VAL A 706 25.46 35.19 -100.62
CA VAL A 706 25.87 34.67 -101.93
C VAL A 706 26.52 33.29 -101.74
N ILE A 707 25.93 32.26 -102.33
CA ILE A 707 26.38 30.86 -102.24
C ILE A 707 26.90 30.41 -103.61
N VAL A 708 28.03 29.69 -103.64
CA VAL A 708 28.67 29.13 -104.83
C VAL A 708 28.96 27.65 -104.56
N ASN A 709 28.40 26.74 -105.38
CA ASN A 709 28.33 25.31 -105.10
C ASN A 709 29.11 24.44 -106.09
N ALA A 710 29.43 23.20 -105.71
CA ALA A 710 30.19 22.23 -106.50
C ALA A 710 29.52 20.85 -106.66
N ILE A 711 30.01 20.09 -107.64
CA ILE A 711 29.61 18.69 -107.92
C ILE A 711 30.06 17.72 -106.81
N PRO A 712 29.40 16.56 -106.63
CA PRO A 712 29.60 15.72 -105.44
C PRO A 712 30.52 14.51 -105.66
N THR A 713 30.92 13.87 -104.57
CA THR A 713 31.48 12.50 -104.54
C THR A 713 30.85 11.66 -103.43
N LEU A 714 31.04 10.33 -103.44
CA LEU A 714 30.57 9.43 -102.37
C LEU A 714 31.58 8.32 -102.03
N SER A 715 32.03 8.22 -100.78
CA SER A 715 32.84 7.11 -100.24
C SER A 715 32.08 6.23 -99.23
N LEU A 716 32.55 4.99 -99.03
CA LEU A 716 31.99 3.98 -98.12
C LEU A 716 32.98 3.57 -97.04
N THR A 717 32.54 3.49 -95.78
CA THR A 717 33.37 3.08 -94.63
C THR A 717 32.55 2.24 -93.66
N GLY A 718 33.16 1.20 -93.07
CA GLY A 718 32.46 0.35 -92.08
C GLY A 718 32.83 -1.14 -92.09
N SER A 719 34.05 -1.51 -92.51
CA SER A 719 34.48 -2.92 -92.53
C SER A 719 34.48 -3.52 -91.11
N ALA A 720 33.70 -4.58 -90.90
CA ALA A 720 33.41 -5.12 -89.57
C ALA A 720 33.26 -6.65 -89.55
N ASN A 721 33.52 -7.25 -88.38
CA ASN A 721 33.22 -8.65 -88.08
C ASN A 721 31.91 -8.73 -87.30
N VAL A 722 30.91 -9.48 -87.81
CA VAL A 722 29.57 -9.61 -87.20
C VAL A 722 29.21 -11.07 -86.94
N ASN A 723 28.35 -11.38 -85.97
CA ASN A 723 27.83 -12.75 -85.83
C ASN A 723 26.74 -13.04 -86.87
N LEU A 724 26.63 -14.29 -87.30
CA LEU A 724 25.62 -14.72 -88.27
C LEU A 724 24.20 -14.39 -87.80
N GLY A 725 23.52 -13.54 -88.59
CA GLY A 725 22.17 -13.06 -88.31
C GLY A 725 22.09 -11.66 -87.68
N GLN A 726 23.22 -10.99 -87.42
CA GLN A 726 23.25 -9.58 -87.01
C GLN A 726 23.44 -8.64 -88.21
N SER A 727 22.73 -7.51 -88.22
CA SER A 727 22.96 -6.41 -89.17
C SER A 727 24.01 -5.44 -88.65
N THR A 728 24.64 -4.68 -89.55
CA THR A 728 25.69 -3.70 -89.23
C THR A 728 25.54 -2.42 -90.05
N PRO A 729 25.87 -1.24 -89.50
CA PRO A 729 25.86 0.01 -90.26
C PRO A 729 27.05 0.10 -91.23
N LEU A 730 26.76 0.43 -92.49
CA LEU A 730 27.71 0.93 -93.46
C LEU A 730 27.56 2.46 -93.56
N ARG A 731 28.66 3.20 -93.38
CA ARG A 731 28.68 4.67 -93.40
C ARG A 731 29.06 5.19 -94.78
N LEU A 732 28.22 6.07 -95.30
CA LEU A 732 28.36 6.83 -96.53
C LEU A 732 28.88 8.23 -96.21
N THR A 733 29.73 8.81 -97.04
CA THR A 733 30.19 10.20 -96.88
C THR A 733 30.28 10.91 -98.22
N PHE A 734 29.69 12.09 -98.29
CA PHE A 734 29.48 12.90 -99.49
C PHE A 734 30.35 14.17 -99.46
N THR A 735 30.63 14.72 -100.65
CA THR A 735 31.17 16.07 -100.84
C THR A 735 30.22 16.91 -101.71
N GLY A 736 30.40 18.23 -101.76
CA GLY A 736 29.47 19.16 -102.41
C GLY A 736 28.26 19.50 -101.53
N ASN A 737 27.18 19.98 -102.16
CA ASN A 737 25.98 20.43 -101.45
C ASN A 737 24.80 19.43 -101.64
N PRO A 738 23.98 19.17 -100.61
CA PRO A 738 22.78 18.33 -100.72
C PRO A 738 21.65 19.00 -101.51
N PRO A 739 20.65 18.25 -102.00
CA PRO A 739 20.43 16.81 -101.81
C PRO A 739 21.36 15.94 -102.65
N PHE A 740 21.87 14.86 -102.05
CA PHE A 740 22.67 13.84 -102.74
C PHE A 740 21.82 12.61 -103.05
N SER A 741 21.67 12.22 -104.31
CA SER A 741 21.12 10.89 -104.68
C SER A 741 22.25 9.86 -104.74
N TYR A 742 22.02 8.59 -104.38
CA TYR A 742 23.07 7.55 -104.39
C TYR A 742 22.57 6.12 -104.66
N THR A 743 23.47 5.27 -105.16
CA THR A 743 23.27 3.82 -105.37
C THR A 743 24.50 2.99 -104.99
N ILE A 744 24.28 1.80 -104.41
CA ILE A 744 25.29 0.87 -103.88
C ILE A 744 24.91 -0.58 -104.25
N THR A 745 25.90 -1.46 -104.42
CA THR A 745 25.68 -2.90 -104.68
C THR A 745 24.87 -3.59 -103.58
N GLY A 746 24.14 -4.66 -103.93
CA GLY A 746 23.21 -5.34 -103.03
C GLY A 746 21.80 -4.73 -102.97
N GLY A 747 21.50 -3.74 -103.81
CA GLY A 747 20.16 -3.15 -103.96
C GLY A 747 19.89 -1.92 -103.09
N TYR A 748 20.92 -1.35 -102.46
CA TYR A 748 20.77 -0.20 -101.57
C TYR A 748 20.88 1.12 -102.35
N SER A 749 19.92 2.01 -102.19
CA SER A 749 19.89 3.34 -102.80
C SER A 749 19.11 4.33 -101.93
N GLY A 750 19.23 5.62 -102.21
CA GLY A 750 18.46 6.63 -101.49
C GLY A 750 18.87 8.07 -101.81
N ILE A 751 18.35 9.00 -101.00
CA ILE A 751 18.71 10.42 -101.02
C ILE A 751 19.21 10.81 -99.64
N SER A 752 20.31 11.57 -99.57
CA SER A 752 20.85 12.16 -98.35
C SER A 752 20.78 13.68 -98.41
N ASN A 753 20.16 14.31 -97.41
CA ASN A 753 20.24 15.76 -97.19
C ASN A 753 21.42 16.16 -96.28
N LYS A 754 22.38 15.25 -96.09
CA LYS A 754 23.54 15.39 -95.19
C LYS A 754 24.82 14.94 -95.88
N ALA A 755 25.94 15.57 -95.50
CA ALA A 755 27.28 15.18 -95.95
C ALA A 755 27.71 13.78 -95.48
N ASP A 756 26.99 13.16 -94.55
CA ASP A 756 27.13 11.74 -94.22
C ASP A 756 25.80 11.08 -93.87
N THR A 757 25.73 9.76 -94.04
CA THR A 757 24.60 8.95 -93.59
C THR A 757 25.04 7.50 -93.33
N THR A 758 24.18 6.69 -92.71
CA THR A 758 24.45 5.26 -92.46
C THR A 758 23.26 4.43 -92.92
N ILE A 759 23.55 3.34 -93.64
CA ILE A 759 22.57 2.31 -94.01
C ILE A 759 22.85 1.03 -93.23
N SER A 760 21.82 0.27 -92.85
CA SER A 760 22.00 -1.01 -92.16
C SER A 760 21.97 -2.16 -93.16
N VAL A 761 22.99 -3.02 -93.14
CA VAL A 761 23.13 -4.17 -94.05
C VAL A 761 23.13 -5.49 -93.26
N LEU A 762 22.51 -6.54 -93.81
CA LEU A 762 22.41 -7.86 -93.19
C LEU A 762 23.11 -8.93 -94.05
N PRO A 763 24.43 -9.13 -93.90
CA PRO A 763 25.16 -10.15 -94.64
C PRO A 763 24.85 -11.57 -94.13
N ARG A 764 24.63 -12.52 -95.04
CA ARG A 764 24.49 -13.96 -94.74
C ARG A 764 25.82 -14.74 -94.77
N GLY A 765 26.91 -14.03 -95.07
CA GLY A 765 28.28 -14.51 -95.24
C GLY A 765 29.17 -13.34 -95.64
N ASN A 766 30.48 -13.55 -95.79
CA ASN A 766 31.42 -12.48 -96.12
C ASN A 766 31.00 -11.74 -97.41
N THR A 767 30.79 -10.43 -97.34
CA THR A 767 30.14 -9.63 -98.40
C THR A 767 30.87 -8.30 -98.63
N THR A 768 31.01 -7.88 -99.89
CA THR A 768 31.62 -6.60 -100.27
C THR A 768 30.59 -5.67 -100.91
N TYR A 769 30.51 -4.44 -100.42
CA TYR A 769 29.64 -3.37 -100.91
C TYR A 769 30.45 -2.35 -101.72
N GLN A 770 29.88 -1.79 -102.79
CA GLN A 770 30.56 -0.86 -103.71
C GLN A 770 29.59 0.26 -104.16
N VAL A 771 30.10 1.49 -104.34
CA VAL A 771 29.33 2.63 -104.90
C VAL A 771 29.10 2.43 -106.40
N THR A 772 27.89 2.72 -106.87
CA THR A 772 27.54 2.68 -108.30
C THR A 772 27.05 4.01 -108.88
N GLY A 773 26.79 5.03 -108.06
CA GLY A 773 26.41 6.37 -108.53
C GLY A 773 26.18 7.39 -107.41
N VAL A 774 26.37 8.68 -107.73
CA VAL A 774 26.06 9.83 -106.86
C VAL A 774 25.74 11.09 -107.70
N THR A 775 24.75 11.90 -107.31
CA THR A 775 24.37 13.17 -107.99
C THR A 775 23.90 14.25 -107.02
N ASN A 776 23.98 15.54 -107.40
CA ASN A 776 23.34 16.67 -106.72
C ASN A 776 22.82 17.72 -107.72
N SER A 777 22.41 18.90 -107.22
CA SER A 777 21.91 20.02 -108.05
C SER A 777 22.91 20.60 -109.05
N CYS A 778 24.22 20.45 -108.81
CA CYS A 778 25.28 20.90 -109.73
C CYS A 778 25.65 19.84 -110.78
N GLY A 779 25.19 18.59 -110.63
CA GLY A 779 25.35 17.55 -111.65
C GLY A 779 25.61 16.14 -111.12
N VAL A 780 26.10 15.28 -112.01
CA VAL A 780 26.54 13.91 -111.69
C VAL A 780 27.94 13.95 -111.06
N GLY A 781 28.13 13.18 -110.00
CA GLY A 781 29.38 13.11 -109.25
C GLY A 781 30.16 11.82 -109.47
N LEU A 782 31.32 11.71 -108.81
CA LEU A 782 32.24 10.57 -108.93
C LEU A 782 32.30 9.71 -107.65
N PRO A 783 32.60 8.40 -107.76
CA PRO A 783 32.93 7.59 -106.59
C PRO A 783 34.13 8.19 -105.83
N GLY A 784 33.96 8.37 -104.51
CA GLY A 784 34.99 8.84 -103.60
C GLY A 784 35.88 7.71 -103.08
N ASN A 785 36.98 8.07 -102.40
CA ASN A 785 37.93 7.11 -101.86
C ASN A 785 37.68 6.86 -100.35
N PRO A 786 37.53 5.60 -99.88
CA PRO A 786 37.38 4.37 -100.65
C PRO A 786 35.94 4.18 -101.17
N ALA A 787 35.81 3.58 -102.36
CA ALA A 787 34.53 3.34 -103.02
C ALA A 787 33.87 2.00 -102.60
N THR A 788 34.49 1.24 -101.69
CA THR A 788 34.09 -0.12 -101.33
C THR A 788 34.30 -0.40 -99.83
N ALA A 789 33.56 -1.37 -99.27
CA ALA A 789 33.70 -1.83 -97.89
C ALA A 789 33.38 -3.33 -97.77
N VAL A 790 34.02 -4.02 -96.82
CA VAL A 790 33.95 -5.50 -96.69
C VAL A 790 33.47 -5.89 -95.30
N ILE A 791 32.41 -6.69 -95.21
CA ILE A 791 31.88 -7.23 -93.94
C ILE A 791 32.16 -8.73 -93.85
N THR A 792 32.66 -9.18 -92.71
CA THR A 792 32.99 -10.58 -92.41
C THR A 792 31.98 -11.15 -91.40
N VAL A 793 31.55 -12.40 -91.59
CA VAL A 793 30.50 -13.02 -90.77
C VAL A 793 31.04 -14.25 -90.02
N ASN A 794 30.96 -14.19 -88.68
CA ASN A 794 31.29 -15.27 -87.78
C ASN A 794 30.10 -16.23 -87.64
N THR A 795 30.27 -17.47 -88.10
CA THR A 795 29.25 -18.53 -88.04
C THR A 795 29.56 -19.54 -86.94
N PRO A 796 28.68 -19.76 -85.95
CA PRO A 796 28.87 -20.78 -84.91
C PRO A 796 28.51 -22.19 -85.41
N THR A 797 28.88 -23.23 -84.67
CA THR A 797 28.72 -24.64 -85.07
C THR A 797 28.14 -25.52 -83.96
N VAL A 798 27.46 -26.60 -84.35
CA VAL A 798 26.87 -27.62 -83.45
C VAL A 798 27.38 -29.01 -83.86
N THR A 799 27.86 -29.80 -82.91
CA THR A 799 28.42 -31.14 -83.16
C THR A 799 27.67 -32.17 -82.32
N THR A 800 26.94 -33.09 -82.96
CA THR A 800 26.18 -34.13 -82.27
C THR A 800 27.10 -35.25 -81.79
N GLY A 801 26.98 -35.61 -80.51
CA GLY A 801 27.79 -36.64 -79.86
C GLY A 801 27.26 -38.06 -80.05
N ALA A 802 27.99 -39.03 -79.49
CA ALA A 802 27.57 -40.43 -79.47
C ALA A 802 26.33 -40.65 -78.61
N LEU A 803 25.44 -41.53 -79.06
CA LEU A 803 24.20 -41.90 -78.36
C LEU A 803 24.47 -42.98 -77.30
N SER A 804 23.69 -42.97 -76.22
CA SER A 804 23.80 -43.96 -75.13
C SER A 804 23.29 -45.36 -75.51
N THR A 805 22.52 -45.49 -76.59
CA THR A 805 22.05 -46.78 -77.14
C THR A 805 22.14 -46.80 -78.67
N SER A 806 22.28 -48.00 -79.25
CA SER A 806 22.32 -48.25 -80.70
C SER A 806 21.07 -48.96 -81.23
N SER A 807 20.18 -49.43 -80.35
CA SER A 807 18.91 -50.09 -80.68
C SER A 807 17.84 -49.64 -79.69
N LEU A 808 16.64 -49.33 -80.20
CA LEU A 808 15.53 -48.74 -79.45
C LEU A 808 14.18 -49.14 -80.06
N CYS A 809 13.12 -49.25 -79.26
CA CYS A 809 11.77 -49.51 -79.79
C CYS A 809 11.05 -48.20 -80.12
N ALA A 810 10.33 -48.16 -81.24
CA ALA A 810 9.54 -46.99 -81.66
C ALA A 810 8.55 -46.56 -80.55
N GLY A 811 8.51 -45.26 -80.23
CA GLY A 811 7.67 -44.72 -79.14
C GLY A 811 8.41 -44.47 -77.82
N THR A 812 9.72 -44.74 -77.74
CA THR A 812 10.52 -44.57 -76.51
C THR A 812 11.55 -43.45 -76.61
N SER A 813 12.05 -42.99 -75.46
CA SER A 813 12.92 -41.83 -75.32
C SER A 813 14.41 -42.15 -75.52
N LEU A 814 15.09 -41.22 -76.19
CA LEU A 814 16.52 -41.20 -76.47
C LEU A 814 17.14 -39.96 -75.83
N SER A 815 18.39 -40.03 -75.37
CA SER A 815 19.16 -38.85 -74.97
C SER A 815 20.24 -38.55 -76.01
N ILE A 816 20.28 -37.31 -76.48
CA ILE A 816 21.12 -36.83 -77.58
C ILE A 816 22.08 -35.78 -77.03
N PRO A 817 23.32 -36.16 -76.66
CA PRO A 817 24.36 -35.20 -76.34
C PRO A 817 24.86 -34.49 -77.59
N PHE A 818 25.26 -33.25 -77.45
CA PHE A 818 25.96 -32.44 -78.46
C PHE A 818 26.91 -31.44 -77.79
N THR A 819 27.79 -30.83 -78.57
CA THR A 819 28.64 -29.70 -78.18
C THR A 819 28.46 -28.54 -79.15
N THR A 820 28.89 -27.35 -78.74
CA THR A 820 28.74 -26.11 -79.50
C THR A 820 30.03 -25.31 -79.50
N ALA A 821 30.28 -24.54 -80.56
CA ALA A 821 31.40 -23.60 -80.64
C ALA A 821 30.97 -22.31 -81.36
N GLY A 822 31.58 -21.19 -80.98
CA GLY A 822 31.17 -19.85 -81.43
C GLY A 822 29.92 -19.32 -80.71
N THR A 823 29.56 -18.09 -81.03
CA THR A 823 28.48 -17.32 -80.39
C THR A 823 27.13 -17.54 -81.07
N PHE A 824 26.16 -18.06 -80.31
CA PHE A 824 24.74 -18.13 -80.70
C PHE A 824 23.99 -16.91 -80.15
N MET A 825 22.98 -16.42 -80.88
CA MET A 825 22.17 -15.28 -80.42
C MET A 825 21.20 -15.67 -79.28
N ASN A 826 20.84 -14.69 -78.45
CA ASN A 826 19.85 -14.88 -77.39
C ASN A 826 18.49 -15.35 -77.97
N GLY A 827 17.79 -16.24 -77.27
CA GLY A 827 16.61 -16.94 -77.78
C GLY A 827 16.90 -18.14 -78.70
N ASN A 828 18.17 -18.51 -78.91
CA ASN A 828 18.51 -19.76 -79.58
C ASN A 828 18.04 -20.99 -78.78
N VAL A 829 17.31 -21.88 -79.45
CA VAL A 829 16.97 -23.22 -78.97
C VAL A 829 17.55 -24.28 -79.90
N PHE A 830 17.86 -25.44 -79.36
CA PHE A 830 18.33 -26.60 -80.10
C PHE A 830 17.17 -27.60 -80.27
N SER A 831 17.08 -28.28 -81.43
CA SER A 831 16.11 -29.35 -81.69
C SER A 831 16.77 -30.56 -82.35
N VAL A 832 16.07 -31.70 -82.34
CA VAL A 832 16.60 -32.98 -82.82
C VAL A 832 15.88 -33.48 -84.07
N GLU A 833 16.68 -33.79 -85.09
CA GLU A 833 16.30 -34.33 -86.40
C GLU A 833 16.86 -35.75 -86.55
N LEU A 834 16.01 -36.74 -86.82
CA LEU A 834 16.43 -38.04 -87.34
C LEU A 834 16.59 -37.97 -88.85
N ILE A 835 17.58 -38.67 -89.40
CA ILE A 835 17.84 -38.77 -90.85
C ILE A 835 18.01 -40.25 -91.17
N SER A 836 17.21 -40.81 -92.07
CA SER A 836 17.34 -42.24 -92.42
C SER A 836 18.70 -42.52 -93.08
N THR A 837 19.33 -43.64 -92.72
CA THR A 837 20.60 -44.06 -93.35
C THR A 837 20.40 -44.60 -94.76
N THR A 838 19.22 -45.12 -95.09
CA THR A 838 18.88 -45.67 -96.41
C THR A 838 18.31 -44.63 -97.37
N ASP A 839 17.73 -43.55 -96.84
CA ASP A 839 17.27 -42.39 -97.63
C ASP A 839 17.49 -41.09 -96.84
N THR A 840 18.62 -40.42 -97.10
CA THR A 840 19.00 -39.19 -96.40
C THR A 840 18.12 -37.97 -96.74
N THR A 841 17.18 -38.10 -97.68
CA THR A 841 16.13 -37.08 -97.90
C THR A 841 15.01 -37.20 -96.87
N LYS A 842 14.73 -38.40 -96.35
CA LYS A 842 13.75 -38.65 -95.29
C LYS A 842 14.29 -38.22 -93.93
N LYS A 843 13.80 -37.08 -93.46
CA LYS A 843 14.16 -36.45 -92.19
C LYS A 843 12.93 -36.29 -91.32
N TYR A 844 13.08 -36.53 -90.02
CA TYR A 844 12.00 -36.56 -89.05
C TYR A 844 12.38 -35.72 -87.83
N ASP A 845 11.78 -34.55 -87.69
CA ASP A 845 11.97 -33.70 -86.50
C ASP A 845 11.18 -34.27 -85.31
N LEU A 846 11.87 -34.57 -84.21
CA LEU A 846 11.28 -35.16 -82.99
C LEU A 846 10.48 -34.16 -82.13
N GLN A 847 10.17 -32.97 -82.68
CA GLN A 847 9.38 -31.88 -82.06
C GLN A 847 9.79 -31.50 -80.62
N THR A 848 11.01 -31.86 -80.22
CA THR A 848 11.56 -31.63 -78.90
C THR A 848 12.62 -30.54 -79.02
N THR A 849 12.57 -29.55 -78.12
CA THR A 849 13.58 -28.49 -78.02
C THR A 849 14.28 -28.51 -76.66
N GLY A 850 15.51 -28.03 -76.63
CA GLY A 850 16.28 -27.81 -75.40
C GLY A 850 17.18 -26.59 -75.54
N THR A 851 17.57 -25.99 -74.40
CA THR A 851 18.49 -24.85 -74.34
C THR A 851 19.95 -25.28 -74.12
N SER A 852 20.17 -26.54 -73.74
CA SER A 852 21.48 -27.12 -73.46
C SER A 852 21.54 -28.60 -73.89
N SER A 853 22.72 -29.21 -73.71
CA SER A 853 23.01 -30.62 -74.00
C SER A 853 22.98 -31.44 -72.71
N PRO A 854 22.47 -32.68 -72.71
CA PRO A 854 21.81 -33.38 -73.82
C PRO A 854 20.33 -33.01 -73.97
N ILE A 855 19.77 -33.17 -75.17
CA ILE A 855 18.31 -33.16 -75.38
C ILE A 855 17.78 -34.58 -75.21
N THR A 856 16.75 -34.77 -74.37
CA THR A 856 16.03 -36.04 -74.29
C THR A 856 14.74 -35.96 -75.12
N ALA A 857 14.68 -36.69 -76.23
CA ALA A 857 13.59 -36.66 -77.20
C ALA A 857 12.96 -38.05 -77.40
N THR A 858 11.64 -38.10 -77.61
CA THR A 858 10.90 -39.35 -77.79
C THR A 858 10.71 -39.66 -79.28
N THR A 859 11.08 -40.88 -79.68
CA THR A 859 10.82 -41.37 -81.05
C THR A 859 9.32 -41.59 -81.27
N SER A 860 8.80 -41.34 -82.47
CA SER A 860 7.38 -41.64 -82.75
C SER A 860 7.12 -43.14 -82.66
N SER A 861 5.99 -43.54 -82.08
CA SER A 861 5.49 -44.93 -82.08
C SER A 861 5.08 -45.41 -83.48
N THR A 862 4.90 -44.50 -84.44
CA THR A 862 4.63 -44.78 -85.85
C THR A 862 5.88 -44.71 -86.74
N LEU A 863 7.07 -44.50 -86.16
CA LEU A 863 8.31 -44.46 -86.92
C LEU A 863 8.63 -45.85 -87.50
N THR A 864 8.87 -45.91 -88.81
CA THR A 864 9.25 -47.14 -89.51
C THR A 864 10.53 -47.74 -88.93
N SER A 865 10.54 -49.06 -88.72
CA SER A 865 11.76 -49.77 -88.31
C SER A 865 12.86 -49.64 -89.37
N GLY A 866 14.11 -49.56 -88.92
CA GLY A 866 15.25 -49.21 -89.77
C GLY A 866 16.33 -48.44 -89.02
N GLN A 867 17.32 -47.93 -89.75
CA GLN A 867 18.47 -47.22 -89.20
C GLN A 867 18.46 -45.72 -89.51
N TYR A 868 18.91 -44.93 -88.53
CA TYR A 868 18.89 -43.48 -88.56
C TYR A 868 20.19 -42.87 -88.00
N TYR A 869 20.68 -41.81 -88.63
CA TYR A 869 21.53 -40.83 -87.97
C TYR A 869 20.67 -39.87 -87.14
N VAL A 870 21.23 -39.31 -86.09
CA VAL A 870 20.57 -38.35 -85.19
C VAL A 870 21.34 -37.03 -85.24
N ARG A 871 20.67 -35.89 -85.27
CA ARG A 871 21.32 -34.58 -85.32
C ARG A 871 20.67 -33.55 -84.40
N ALA A 872 21.47 -32.87 -83.60
CA ALA A 872 21.11 -31.58 -83.00
C ALA A 872 21.29 -30.43 -84.03
N LYS A 873 20.28 -29.57 -84.18
CA LYS A 873 20.32 -28.33 -84.96
C LYS A 873 19.86 -27.15 -84.11
N ALA A 874 20.32 -25.94 -84.43
CA ALA A 874 20.11 -24.74 -83.62
C ALA A 874 19.29 -23.67 -84.37
N SER A 875 18.36 -23.00 -83.69
CA SER A 875 17.44 -22.04 -84.32
C SER A 875 18.06 -20.69 -84.64
N ASN A 876 19.06 -20.25 -83.86
CA ASN A 876 19.81 -18.98 -83.95
C ASN A 876 19.02 -17.82 -84.62
N PRO A 877 18.09 -17.16 -83.90
CA PRO A 877 16.77 -16.74 -84.38
C PRO A 877 16.58 -16.06 -85.75
N ASN A 878 17.60 -15.43 -86.35
CA ASN A 878 17.50 -14.82 -87.68
C ASN A 878 18.03 -15.70 -88.82
N VAL A 879 18.98 -16.62 -88.53
CA VAL A 879 19.55 -17.60 -89.48
C VAL A 879 19.98 -18.85 -88.71
N GLY A 880 19.21 -19.93 -88.86
CA GLY A 880 19.44 -21.21 -88.18
C GLY A 880 20.74 -21.92 -88.59
N VAL A 881 21.26 -22.74 -87.67
CA VAL A 881 22.59 -23.37 -87.77
C VAL A 881 22.42 -24.89 -87.73
N ILE A 882 22.84 -25.55 -88.81
CA ILE A 882 22.72 -27.00 -88.99
C ILE A 882 23.95 -27.69 -88.40
N GLY A 883 23.76 -28.66 -87.50
CA GLY A 883 24.85 -29.41 -86.89
C GLY A 883 25.36 -30.62 -87.68
N SER A 884 26.33 -31.32 -87.11
CA SER A 884 26.76 -32.65 -87.58
C SER A 884 25.72 -33.73 -87.27
N THR A 885 25.76 -34.84 -88.01
CA THR A 885 25.13 -36.11 -87.62
C THR A 885 25.89 -36.77 -86.45
N SER A 886 25.20 -37.66 -85.73
CA SER A 886 25.76 -38.50 -84.68
C SER A 886 26.73 -39.56 -85.25
N PRO A 887 27.82 -39.89 -84.54
CA PRO A 887 28.68 -41.01 -84.91
C PRO A 887 28.01 -42.37 -84.63
N THR A 888 27.09 -42.45 -83.65
CA THR A 888 26.26 -43.64 -83.43
C THR A 888 25.11 -43.66 -84.43
N ILE A 889 24.92 -44.79 -85.12
CA ILE A 889 23.71 -45.11 -85.89
C ILE A 889 22.69 -45.74 -84.92
N LEU A 890 21.45 -45.25 -84.96
CA LEU A 890 20.35 -45.74 -84.14
C LEU A 890 19.46 -46.68 -84.95
N THR A 891 19.25 -47.90 -84.46
CA THR A 891 18.30 -48.87 -85.02
C THR A 891 16.97 -48.77 -84.28
N ILE A 892 15.88 -48.55 -85.02
CA ILE A 892 14.52 -48.53 -84.49
C ILE A 892 13.83 -49.87 -84.81
N ARG A 893 13.27 -50.53 -83.79
CA ARG A 893 12.46 -51.76 -83.90
C ARG A 893 10.98 -51.48 -83.65
N SER A 894 10.11 -52.31 -84.21
CA SER A 894 8.64 -52.13 -84.16
C SER A 894 7.91 -53.24 -83.41
N LYS A 895 6.68 -52.92 -82.97
CA LYS A 895 5.74 -53.90 -82.39
C LYS A 895 5.12 -54.77 -83.50
N PRO A 896 4.74 -56.02 -83.22
CA PRO A 896 4.29 -56.95 -84.24
C PRO A 896 2.79 -56.83 -84.55
N ILE A 897 2.39 -57.35 -85.70
CA ILE A 897 1.00 -57.50 -86.12
C ILE A 897 0.80 -58.94 -86.60
N ALA A 898 -0.35 -59.55 -86.32
CA ALA A 898 -0.66 -60.93 -86.73
C ALA A 898 -2.12 -61.14 -87.13
N THR A 899 -2.36 -62.06 -88.08
CA THR A 899 -3.69 -62.32 -88.64
C THR A 899 -3.95 -63.82 -88.83
N LEU A 900 -5.03 -64.34 -88.24
CA LEU A 900 -5.47 -65.75 -88.31
C LEU A 900 -6.54 -66.00 -89.39
N THR A 901 -6.40 -67.08 -90.16
CA THR A 901 -7.36 -67.54 -91.19
C THR A 901 -7.47 -69.08 -91.23
N GLY A 902 -8.47 -69.63 -91.95
CA GLY A 902 -8.57 -71.07 -92.25
C GLY A 902 -9.85 -71.81 -91.83
N SER A 903 -11.05 -71.19 -91.87
CA SER A 903 -12.31 -71.87 -91.50
C SER A 903 -12.56 -73.16 -92.29
N GLN A 904 -12.98 -74.24 -91.62
CA GLN A 904 -13.32 -75.52 -92.25
C GLN A 904 -14.31 -76.35 -91.42
N THR A 905 -15.16 -77.13 -92.10
CA THR A 905 -16.06 -78.11 -91.46
C THR A 905 -15.34 -79.44 -91.26
N ILE A 906 -15.58 -80.11 -90.13
CA ILE A 906 -15.00 -81.40 -89.75
C ILE A 906 -16.05 -82.30 -89.07
N ALA A 907 -15.73 -83.58 -88.87
CA ALA A 907 -16.51 -84.48 -88.01
C ALA A 907 -15.95 -84.48 -86.57
N GLU A 908 -16.82 -84.76 -85.58
CA GLU A 908 -16.42 -84.84 -84.16
C GLU A 908 -15.27 -85.85 -83.98
N GLY A 909 -14.09 -85.37 -83.57
CA GLY A 909 -12.87 -86.16 -83.40
C GLY A 909 -11.79 -86.01 -84.48
N THR A 910 -12.05 -85.32 -85.60
CA THR A 910 -11.06 -85.08 -86.68
C THR A 910 -10.30 -83.74 -86.52
N PRO A 911 -9.15 -83.53 -87.21
CA PRO A 911 -8.39 -82.27 -87.15
C PRO A 911 -8.75 -81.24 -88.22
N ALA A 912 -8.45 -79.98 -87.90
CA ALA A 912 -8.48 -78.80 -88.75
C ALA A 912 -7.11 -78.07 -88.72
N SER A 913 -6.77 -77.33 -89.77
CA SER A 913 -5.47 -76.62 -89.91
C SER A 913 -5.67 -75.15 -90.25
N LEU A 914 -5.23 -74.28 -89.34
CA LEU A 914 -5.37 -72.82 -89.43
C LEU A 914 -4.02 -72.17 -89.71
N THR A 915 -4.01 -70.96 -90.29
CA THR A 915 -2.77 -70.24 -90.65
C THR A 915 -2.72 -68.84 -90.03
N VAL A 916 -1.56 -68.46 -89.51
CA VAL A 916 -1.26 -67.12 -88.97
C VAL A 916 -0.14 -66.47 -89.78
N THR A 917 -0.35 -65.24 -90.24
CA THR A 917 0.67 -64.39 -90.89
C THR A 917 1.11 -63.24 -89.99
N PHE A 918 2.35 -62.78 -90.15
CA PHE A 918 2.98 -61.75 -89.29
C PHE A 918 3.52 -60.53 -90.06
N MET A 919 3.64 -59.40 -89.37
CA MET A 919 4.46 -58.23 -89.71
C MET A 919 5.17 -57.70 -88.45
N GLY A 920 6.26 -56.96 -88.65
CA GLY A 920 7.16 -56.52 -87.57
C GLY A 920 8.20 -57.59 -87.19
N ASP A 921 9.20 -57.22 -86.39
CA ASP A 921 10.36 -58.08 -86.11
C ASP A 921 9.96 -59.31 -85.26
N GLY A 922 10.49 -60.49 -85.61
CA GLY A 922 10.31 -61.74 -84.84
C GLY A 922 11.42 -61.97 -83.80
N PRO A 923 11.32 -63.01 -82.94
CA PRO A 923 10.24 -64.01 -82.88
C PRO A 923 8.93 -63.45 -82.32
N TRP A 924 7.81 -64.09 -82.68
CA TRP A 924 6.46 -63.66 -82.31
C TRP A 924 5.82 -64.65 -81.34
N THR A 925 5.39 -64.19 -80.16
CA THR A 925 4.52 -64.98 -79.28
C THR A 925 3.07 -64.61 -79.58
N ILE A 926 2.23 -65.60 -79.92
CA ILE A 926 0.79 -65.42 -80.15
C ILE A 926 -0.04 -66.04 -79.03
N ALA A 927 -1.18 -65.42 -78.74
CA ALA A 927 -2.30 -66.07 -78.07
C ALA A 927 -3.52 -66.13 -79.00
N TYR A 928 -4.26 -67.23 -78.90
CA TYR A 928 -5.50 -67.45 -79.63
C TYR A 928 -6.50 -68.20 -78.74
N VAL A 929 -7.78 -68.02 -79.01
CA VAL A 929 -8.85 -68.65 -78.24
C VAL A 929 -9.77 -69.42 -79.16
N ASP A 930 -10.39 -70.46 -78.65
CA ASP A 930 -11.67 -70.92 -79.16
C ASP A 930 -12.81 -70.47 -78.22
N SER A 931 -14.06 -70.84 -78.49
CA SER A 931 -15.21 -70.44 -77.66
C SER A 931 -15.28 -71.14 -76.28
N LEU A 932 -14.28 -71.95 -75.92
CA LEU A 932 -14.17 -72.67 -74.66
C LEU A 932 -12.81 -72.49 -73.95
N ARG A 933 -11.71 -72.23 -74.66
CA ARG A 933 -10.33 -72.28 -74.15
C ARG A 933 -9.40 -71.26 -74.80
N SER A 934 -8.35 -70.89 -74.06
CA SER A 934 -7.23 -70.07 -74.54
C SER A 934 -5.97 -70.90 -74.75
N TYR A 935 -5.18 -70.54 -75.76
CA TYR A 935 -3.96 -71.21 -76.20
C TYR A 935 -2.87 -70.16 -76.52
N SER A 936 -1.61 -70.59 -76.56
CA SER A 936 -0.51 -69.75 -77.01
C SER A 936 0.57 -70.56 -77.74
N ALA A 937 1.33 -69.90 -78.61
CA ALA A 937 2.42 -70.48 -79.38
C ALA A 937 3.51 -69.44 -79.67
N ILE A 938 4.74 -69.88 -79.95
CA ILE A 938 5.82 -69.02 -80.40
C ILE A 938 6.14 -69.36 -81.86
N ALA A 939 6.05 -68.37 -82.74
CA ALA A 939 6.40 -68.46 -84.14
C ALA A 939 7.78 -67.83 -84.38
N THR A 940 8.70 -68.61 -84.93
CA THR A 940 9.99 -68.14 -85.47
C THR A 940 9.98 -68.02 -87.00
N THR A 941 8.91 -68.49 -87.64
CA THR A 941 8.68 -68.47 -89.09
C THR A 941 7.36 -67.76 -89.42
N ASN A 942 7.23 -67.27 -90.65
CA ASN A 942 6.06 -66.55 -91.14
C ASN A 942 5.75 -67.02 -92.57
N PRO A 943 4.57 -67.60 -92.85
CA PRO A 943 3.47 -67.89 -91.93
C PRO A 943 3.79 -69.00 -90.89
N TYR A 944 2.88 -69.15 -89.93
CA TYR A 944 2.83 -70.22 -88.93
C TYR A 944 1.50 -70.99 -89.08
N VAL A 945 1.53 -72.32 -88.87
CA VAL A 945 0.37 -73.21 -89.06
C VAL A 945 0.02 -73.91 -87.75
N LEU A 946 -1.28 -74.08 -87.50
CA LEU A 946 -1.88 -74.36 -86.19
C LEU A 946 -2.95 -75.44 -86.33
N GLU A 947 -2.75 -76.61 -85.71
CA GLU A 947 -3.70 -77.73 -85.75
C GLU A 947 -4.75 -77.63 -84.61
N ALA A 948 -6.00 -77.95 -84.92
CA ALA A 948 -7.15 -77.84 -84.02
C ALA A 948 -8.06 -79.09 -84.09
N ARG A 949 -8.54 -79.60 -82.95
CA ARG A 949 -9.42 -80.80 -82.87
C ARG A 949 -10.63 -80.57 -81.96
N PRO A 950 -11.56 -79.66 -82.30
CA PRO A 950 -12.72 -79.38 -81.48
C PRO A 950 -13.79 -80.49 -81.60
N ALA A 951 -14.45 -80.78 -80.47
CA ALA A 951 -15.68 -81.58 -80.47
C ALA A 951 -16.94 -80.73 -80.74
N ARG A 952 -16.82 -79.39 -80.78
CA ARG A 952 -17.93 -78.40 -80.75
C ARG A 952 -17.67 -77.14 -81.62
N THR A 953 -18.60 -76.15 -81.68
CA THR A 953 -18.59 -75.06 -82.70
C THR A 953 -17.78 -73.99 -82.07
N ILE A 954 -16.68 -73.75 -82.72
CA ILE A 954 -15.54 -73.12 -82.16
C ILE A 954 -15.00 -72.28 -83.31
N ALA A 955 -15.25 -70.98 -83.17
CA ALA A 955 -14.49 -69.99 -83.88
C ALA A 955 -13.18 -69.84 -83.12
N TYR A 956 -12.09 -70.28 -83.72
CA TYR A 956 -10.75 -69.91 -83.29
C TYR A 956 -10.51 -68.44 -83.65
N ARG A 957 -9.99 -67.63 -82.74
CA ARG A 957 -9.72 -66.19 -82.93
C ARG A 957 -8.37 -65.82 -82.33
N LEU A 958 -7.57 -65.07 -83.07
CA LEU A 958 -6.31 -64.53 -82.55
C LEU A 958 -6.63 -63.41 -81.54
N THR A 959 -5.97 -63.42 -80.38
CA THR A 959 -6.25 -62.46 -79.28
C THR A 959 -5.06 -61.60 -78.90
N SER A 960 -3.81 -62.07 -79.06
CA SER A 960 -2.63 -61.22 -78.92
C SER A 960 -1.46 -61.69 -79.78
N VAL A 961 -0.54 -60.76 -80.03
CA VAL A 961 0.81 -61.04 -80.56
C VAL A 961 1.81 -60.12 -79.86
N SER A 962 3.00 -60.62 -79.55
CA SER A 962 4.08 -59.84 -78.92
C SER A 962 5.47 -60.24 -79.39
N ASN A 963 6.42 -59.30 -79.28
CA ASN A 963 7.87 -59.50 -79.46
C ASN A 963 8.62 -58.71 -78.36
N ASP A 964 9.94 -58.56 -78.46
CA ASP A 964 10.78 -57.78 -77.53
C ASP A 964 10.30 -56.33 -77.30
N CYS A 965 9.67 -55.69 -78.29
CA CYS A 965 9.10 -54.34 -78.17
C CYS A 965 7.67 -54.35 -77.57
N GLY A 966 7.18 -55.50 -77.11
CA GLY A 966 5.95 -55.69 -76.36
C GLY A 966 4.77 -56.18 -77.21
N VAL A 967 3.57 -56.12 -76.61
CA VAL A 967 2.32 -56.53 -77.27
C VAL A 967 1.95 -55.56 -78.39
N GLY A 968 1.57 -56.12 -79.53
CA GLY A 968 1.03 -55.47 -80.72
C GLY A 968 -0.31 -56.07 -81.15
N THR A 969 -0.65 -55.98 -82.43
CA THR A 969 -2.05 -56.11 -82.91
C THR A 969 -2.36 -57.48 -83.50
N ALA A 970 -3.20 -58.26 -82.82
CA ALA A 970 -3.73 -59.53 -83.33
C ALA A 970 -5.12 -59.37 -83.96
N SER A 971 -5.39 -60.10 -85.04
CA SER A 971 -6.67 -60.08 -85.76
C SER A 971 -7.00 -61.43 -86.42
N GLY A 972 -8.19 -61.52 -87.01
CA GLY A 972 -8.64 -62.71 -87.76
C GLY A 972 -9.22 -63.84 -86.90
N SER A 973 -10.04 -64.68 -87.53
CA SER A 973 -10.74 -65.81 -86.92
C SER A 973 -11.15 -66.86 -87.96
N ALA A 974 -11.25 -68.12 -87.53
CA ALA A 974 -11.58 -69.28 -88.36
C ALA A 974 -12.53 -70.25 -87.62
N THR A 975 -13.58 -70.74 -88.27
CA THR A 975 -14.67 -71.53 -87.63
C THR A 975 -14.66 -73.01 -88.02
N VAL A 976 -14.99 -73.87 -87.04
CA VAL A 976 -15.05 -75.36 -87.02
C VAL A 976 -16.23 -75.80 -86.07
N THR A 977 -17.02 -76.90 -86.21
CA THR A 977 -18.51 -76.85 -85.91
C THR A 977 -19.26 -77.91 -84.94
N VAL A 978 -19.79 -77.53 -83.69
CA VAL A 978 -20.97 -77.79 -82.68
C VAL A 978 -21.41 -76.68 -81.52
N ASN A 979 -21.05 -76.60 -80.15
CA ASN A 979 -21.59 -75.62 -79.02
C ASN A 979 -20.78 -75.22 -77.64
N ALA A 980 -21.18 -74.23 -76.72
CA ALA A 980 -20.41 -73.60 -75.50
C ALA A 980 -21.08 -73.12 -74.06
N VAL A 981 -20.43 -72.35 -73.07
CA VAL A 981 -20.77 -72.09 -71.54
C VAL A 981 -20.52 -70.68 -70.72
N LEU A 982 -20.21 -70.56 -69.35
CA LEU A 982 -20.59 -69.46 -68.28
C LEU A 982 -19.58 -68.91 -67.10
N GLY A 983 -19.99 -68.01 -66.09
CA GLY A 983 -19.26 -67.35 -64.87
C GLY A 983 -20.19 -66.71 -63.70
N ILE A 984 -19.96 -65.91 -62.57
CA ILE A 984 -18.94 -65.16 -61.64
C ILE A 984 -19.61 -64.72 -60.20
N GLU A 985 -19.32 -63.88 -59.11
CA GLU A 985 -18.41 -62.80 -58.46
C GLU A 985 -18.62 -62.52 -56.85
N ASP A 986 -17.87 -61.67 -56.06
CA ASP A 986 -18.03 -61.32 -54.54
C ASP A 986 -17.22 -60.06 -53.88
N ASN A 987 -17.46 -59.52 -52.61
CA ASN A 987 -16.71 -58.41 -51.85
C ASN A 987 -17.01 -58.07 -50.28
N SER A 988 -16.14 -57.36 -49.45
CA SER A 988 -16.38 -56.79 -48.03
C SER A 988 -15.49 -55.58 -47.46
N LEU A 989 -15.58 -55.14 -46.16
CA LEU A 989 -14.91 -53.93 -45.51
C LEU A 989 -14.79 -53.90 -43.92
N GLU A 990 -13.59 -53.89 -43.26
CA GLU A 990 -13.47 -54.52 -41.89
C GLU A 990 -12.24 -54.32 -40.92
N SER A 991 -11.20 -53.54 -41.23
CA SER A 991 -9.82 -53.71 -40.65
C SER A 991 -9.30 -52.68 -39.62
N LEU A 992 -10.16 -51.82 -39.06
CA LEU A 992 -9.75 -50.69 -38.18
C LEU A 992 -10.39 -50.72 -36.77
N ILE A 993 -11.04 -51.83 -36.43
CA ILE A 993 -11.79 -52.02 -35.19
C ILE A 993 -11.37 -53.37 -34.63
N HIS A 994 -10.62 -53.35 -33.54
CA HIS A 994 -10.06 -54.53 -32.89
C HIS A 994 -10.94 -54.89 -31.69
N ILE A 995 -11.46 -56.11 -31.67
CA ILE A 995 -12.44 -56.54 -30.67
C ILE A 995 -11.96 -57.86 -30.07
N TYR A 996 -11.80 -57.90 -28.75
CA TYR A 996 -11.21 -59.04 -28.07
C TYR A 996 -11.61 -59.12 -26.58
N PRO A 997 -11.60 -60.32 -25.97
CA PRO A 997 -11.54 -61.61 -26.64
C PRO A 997 -12.84 -61.89 -27.40
N VAL A 998 -12.74 -62.56 -28.55
CA VAL A 998 -13.88 -63.16 -29.25
C VAL A 998 -13.50 -64.63 -29.51
N PRO A 999 -14.15 -65.62 -28.88
CA PRO A 999 -15.32 -65.51 -27.99
C PRO A 999 -15.09 -64.73 -26.69
N VAL A 1000 -16.15 -64.12 -26.17
CA VAL A 1000 -16.19 -63.37 -24.92
C VAL A 1000 -16.94 -64.16 -23.84
N ILE A 1001 -16.44 -64.11 -22.60
CA ILE A 1001 -17.13 -64.69 -21.44
C ILE A 1001 -17.91 -63.61 -20.69
N ASN A 1002 -17.26 -62.55 -20.19
CA ASN A 1002 -17.94 -61.51 -19.39
C ASN A 1002 -17.81 -60.09 -19.96
N SER A 1003 -16.60 -59.66 -20.35
CA SER A 1003 -16.37 -58.30 -20.86
C SER A 1003 -15.66 -58.30 -22.21
N LEU A 1004 -16.15 -57.46 -23.13
CA LEU A 1004 -15.69 -57.34 -24.51
C LEU A 1004 -14.92 -56.01 -24.68
N ALA A 1005 -13.62 -56.05 -24.93
CA ALA A 1005 -12.86 -54.86 -25.29
C ALA A 1005 -13.13 -54.49 -26.75
N VAL A 1006 -13.40 -53.20 -26.99
CA VAL A 1006 -13.54 -52.61 -28.32
C VAL A 1006 -12.49 -51.48 -28.43
N ASP A 1007 -11.40 -51.76 -29.13
CA ASP A 1007 -10.36 -50.80 -29.46
C ASP A 1007 -10.66 -50.19 -30.84
N ILE A 1008 -10.64 -48.85 -30.91
CA ILE A 1008 -11.07 -48.04 -32.05
C ILE A 1008 -9.91 -47.15 -32.47
N ASP A 1009 -9.15 -47.61 -33.46
CA ASP A 1009 -7.89 -47.00 -33.93
C ASP A 1009 -8.11 -45.75 -34.81
N VAL A 1010 -9.02 -44.86 -34.42
CA VAL A 1010 -9.27 -43.56 -35.06
C VAL A 1010 -9.49 -42.42 -34.02
N PRO A 1011 -9.10 -41.16 -34.30
CA PRO A 1011 -9.07 -40.12 -33.26
C PRO A 1011 -10.46 -39.54 -32.90
N LEU A 1012 -11.03 -39.94 -31.77
CA LEU A 1012 -12.40 -39.59 -31.34
C LEU A 1012 -12.56 -38.20 -30.67
N GLY A 1013 -11.56 -37.32 -30.81
CA GLY A 1013 -11.52 -36.00 -30.17
C GLY A 1013 -12.56 -35.00 -30.69
N ARG A 1014 -13.13 -35.21 -31.89
CA ARG A 1014 -14.18 -34.35 -32.46
C ARG A 1014 -15.54 -35.05 -32.51
N THR A 1015 -15.66 -36.12 -33.29
CA THR A 1015 -16.82 -37.03 -33.28
C THR A 1015 -16.57 -38.20 -32.32
N PRO A 1016 -17.50 -38.52 -31.40
CA PRO A 1016 -17.43 -39.78 -30.66
C PRO A 1016 -17.70 -40.96 -31.61
N ALA A 1017 -17.30 -42.16 -31.22
CA ALA A 1017 -17.75 -43.39 -31.85
C ALA A 1017 -19.09 -43.83 -31.25
N GLU A 1018 -20.04 -44.27 -32.07
CA GLU A 1018 -21.16 -45.07 -31.61
C GLU A 1018 -20.76 -46.55 -31.60
N ILE A 1019 -21.03 -47.22 -30.49
CA ILE A 1019 -20.86 -48.66 -30.35
C ILE A 1019 -22.21 -49.24 -29.95
N SER A 1020 -22.79 -50.06 -30.83
CA SER A 1020 -24.06 -50.75 -30.61
C SER A 1020 -23.86 -52.25 -30.73
N LEU A 1021 -24.06 -53.01 -29.66
CA LEU A 1021 -24.18 -54.46 -29.75
C LEU A 1021 -25.63 -54.82 -30.06
N ILE A 1022 -25.84 -55.58 -31.13
CA ILE A 1022 -27.15 -55.87 -31.71
C ILE A 1022 -27.38 -57.38 -31.69
N SER A 1023 -28.58 -57.83 -31.32
CA SER A 1023 -28.95 -59.25 -31.46
C SER A 1023 -29.11 -59.63 -32.94
N LEU A 1024 -29.12 -60.93 -33.25
CA LEU A 1024 -29.37 -61.39 -34.63
C LEU A 1024 -30.77 -61.02 -35.17
N GLN A 1025 -31.69 -60.56 -34.32
CA GLN A 1025 -33.00 -60.01 -34.72
C GLN A 1025 -32.96 -58.51 -35.04
N GLY A 1026 -31.78 -57.86 -35.00
CA GLY A 1026 -31.62 -56.44 -35.31
C GLY A 1026 -31.90 -55.48 -34.15
N ILE A 1027 -32.15 -55.98 -32.93
CA ILE A 1027 -32.46 -55.16 -31.75
C ILE A 1027 -31.14 -54.78 -31.04
N PRO A 1028 -30.85 -53.48 -30.81
CA PRO A 1028 -29.68 -53.06 -30.02
C PRO A 1028 -29.91 -53.43 -28.53
N ILE A 1029 -29.01 -54.24 -27.97
CA ILE A 1029 -29.03 -54.68 -26.57
C ILE A 1029 -28.10 -53.86 -25.67
N TYR A 1030 -27.11 -53.20 -26.26
CA TYR A 1030 -26.23 -52.23 -25.61
C TYR A 1030 -25.88 -51.16 -26.64
N GLN A 1031 -25.96 -49.88 -26.28
CA GLN A 1031 -25.54 -48.77 -27.13
C GLN A 1031 -24.90 -47.68 -26.27
N THR A 1032 -23.73 -47.21 -26.69
CA THR A 1032 -23.00 -46.12 -26.02
C THR A 1032 -22.29 -45.22 -27.02
N THR A 1033 -21.94 -44.01 -26.59
CA THR A 1033 -21.02 -43.13 -27.32
C THR A 1033 -19.73 -42.97 -26.52
N THR A 1034 -18.58 -43.13 -27.19
CA THR A 1034 -17.27 -43.03 -26.54
C THR A 1034 -16.35 -42.04 -27.24
N ARG A 1035 -15.44 -41.45 -26.47
CA ARG A 1035 -14.31 -40.65 -26.96
C ARG A 1035 -12.95 -41.25 -26.54
N ASN A 1036 -12.99 -42.37 -25.83
CA ASN A 1036 -11.80 -43.11 -25.44
C ASN A 1036 -11.43 -44.06 -26.58
N HIS A 1037 -10.13 -44.23 -26.84
CA HIS A 1037 -9.62 -45.17 -27.86
C HIS A 1037 -10.11 -46.62 -27.62
N ARG A 1038 -10.20 -47.02 -26.35
CA ARG A 1038 -10.77 -48.30 -25.91
C ARG A 1038 -12.11 -48.08 -25.19
N THR A 1039 -13.03 -49.02 -25.32
CA THR A 1039 -14.23 -49.12 -24.47
C THR A 1039 -14.57 -50.60 -24.23
N ASP A 1040 -14.64 -50.98 -22.96
CA ASP A 1040 -15.00 -52.33 -22.53
C ASP A 1040 -16.50 -52.43 -22.26
N ILE A 1041 -17.16 -53.43 -22.84
CA ILE A 1041 -18.62 -53.67 -22.73
C ILE A 1041 -18.86 -54.87 -21.80
N ASP A 1042 -19.62 -54.68 -20.73
CA ASP A 1042 -20.08 -55.78 -19.88
C ASP A 1042 -21.25 -56.52 -20.54
N LEU A 1043 -21.09 -57.83 -20.69
CA LEU A 1043 -22.06 -58.77 -21.27
C LEU A 1043 -22.41 -59.89 -20.28
N THR A 1044 -22.09 -59.73 -19.00
CA THR A 1044 -22.34 -60.75 -17.95
C THR A 1044 -23.82 -61.10 -17.83
N SER A 1045 -24.72 -60.12 -18.05
CA SER A 1045 -26.18 -60.30 -18.05
C SER A 1045 -26.78 -60.81 -19.36
N GLN A 1046 -25.98 -60.92 -20.43
CA GLN A 1046 -26.45 -61.38 -21.75
C GLN A 1046 -26.28 -62.90 -21.89
N PRO A 1047 -27.27 -63.64 -22.40
CA PRO A 1047 -27.19 -65.08 -22.56
C PRO A 1047 -26.13 -65.51 -23.58
N ALA A 1048 -25.62 -66.74 -23.44
CA ALA A 1048 -24.74 -67.37 -24.42
C ALA A 1048 -25.37 -67.36 -25.82
N GLY A 1049 -24.62 -66.87 -26.82
CA GLY A 1049 -25.20 -66.59 -28.13
C GLY A 1049 -24.31 -65.78 -29.08
N LEU A 1050 -24.85 -65.53 -30.26
CA LEU A 1050 -24.22 -64.74 -31.31
C LEU A 1050 -24.85 -63.35 -31.39
N TYR A 1051 -23.99 -62.34 -31.38
CA TYR A 1051 -24.34 -60.93 -31.47
C TYR A 1051 -23.57 -60.25 -32.60
N LEU A 1052 -24.05 -59.10 -33.05
CA LEU A 1052 -23.44 -58.27 -34.07
C LEU A 1052 -23.02 -56.95 -33.44
N LEU A 1053 -21.71 -56.77 -33.18
CA LEU A 1053 -21.19 -55.49 -32.76
C LEU A 1053 -21.12 -54.57 -33.98
N ARG A 1054 -21.97 -53.56 -34.01
CA ARG A 1054 -21.89 -52.42 -34.91
C ARG A 1054 -21.01 -51.36 -34.24
N VAL A 1055 -19.89 -51.02 -34.87
CA VAL A 1055 -19.11 -49.84 -34.51
C VAL A 1055 -19.20 -48.86 -35.67
N GLN A 1056 -19.55 -47.62 -35.36
CA GLN A 1056 -19.76 -46.57 -36.35
C GLN A 1056 -19.06 -45.27 -35.96
N VAL A 1057 -18.33 -44.70 -36.92
CA VAL A 1057 -17.63 -43.41 -36.78
C VAL A 1057 -17.93 -42.58 -38.02
N GLY A 1058 -18.88 -41.64 -37.91
CA GLY A 1058 -19.49 -40.98 -39.06
C GLY A 1058 -20.25 -41.98 -39.94
N ASP A 1059 -20.06 -41.91 -41.26
CA ASP A 1059 -20.77 -42.75 -42.23
C ASP A 1059 -20.18 -44.17 -42.37
N ARG A 1060 -19.06 -44.45 -41.69
CA ARG A 1060 -18.34 -45.73 -41.78
C ARG A 1060 -18.83 -46.68 -40.70
N GLN A 1061 -19.47 -47.78 -41.11
CA GLN A 1061 -19.97 -48.83 -40.24
C GLN A 1061 -19.20 -50.13 -40.46
N SER A 1062 -18.71 -50.75 -39.38
CA SER A 1062 -18.30 -52.17 -39.39
C SER A 1062 -19.29 -53.00 -38.60
N VAL A 1063 -19.42 -54.29 -38.95
CA VAL A 1063 -20.24 -55.25 -38.21
C VAL A 1063 -19.40 -56.51 -37.94
N ARG A 1064 -19.25 -56.87 -36.66
CA ARG A 1064 -18.41 -57.97 -36.21
C ARG A 1064 -19.26 -58.98 -35.42
N LYS A 1065 -19.18 -60.26 -35.78
CA LYS A 1065 -19.82 -61.34 -35.02
C LYS A 1065 -19.10 -61.54 -33.69
N ILE A 1066 -19.82 -61.35 -32.59
CA ILE A 1066 -19.35 -61.62 -31.23
C ILE A 1066 -20.03 -62.91 -30.77
N VAL A 1067 -19.23 -63.91 -30.42
CA VAL A 1067 -19.71 -65.12 -29.72
C VAL A 1067 -19.56 -64.87 -28.23
N LYS A 1068 -20.69 -64.74 -27.52
CA LYS A 1068 -20.75 -64.83 -26.06
C LYS A 1068 -20.87 -66.31 -25.69
N GLN A 1069 -19.95 -66.80 -24.86
CA GLN A 1069 -20.00 -68.15 -24.26
C GLN A 1069 -20.73 -68.13 -22.92
#